data_AF-A0AAW2L1H9-F1
#
_entry.id   AF-A0AAW2L1H9-F1
#
_cell.length_a   1.000
_cell.length_b   1.000
_cell.length_c   1.000
_cell.angle_alpha   90.00
_cell.angle_beta   90.00
_cell.angle_gamma   90.00
#
_symmetry.space_group_name_H-M   'P 1'
#
loop_
_entity.id
_entity.type
_entity.pdbx_description
1 polymer ?
#
loop_
_entity_poly.entity_id
_entity_poly.type
_entity_poly.pdbx_seq_one_letter_code
_entity_poly.pdbx_strand_id
1 'polypeptide(L)'
;MGETKDNDAYEEELLDYEEEDEKAPDSVGAKVNGEAVKKGYVGIHSSGFRDFLLKPELLRAIVDSGFEHPSEVQHECIPQAILGMDVICQAKSGMGKTAVFVLSTLQQIEPVTGQVAALVLCHTRELAYQICHEFERFSTYLPEIKVAVFYGGVNIKIHKDLLKNECPHIVVGTPGRILALARDKDLSLRNVRHFILDECDKMLESLDMRRDVQEIFKMTPHDKQVMMFSATLSKEIRPVCKKFMQDPMEIYVDDEAKLTLHGLVQHYIKLTELEKNRKLNDLLDALDFNQVVIFVKSVNRAAELNKLLVECNFPSICIHSGMSQEERLTRYKGFKEGHKRILVATDLVGRGIDIERVNIVINYDMPDSADTYLHRVGRAGRFGTKGLAITFVSSASDSDVLNQVQERFEVDIKELPEQIDTSTYSNGSLSITPDQPKETSEVGRVLFRYPMPIWPASFSTSFTIRITSNSTVSGDGMAFIIAQDNKPSPPESYGSFIGIMDPSTEGGLLKQLAVELDTYKNPREVDNNHIAIDSTSVDYPVAVRSLSDIGINLKSGRNIKVKIEYDGRGKILHIYVAYAGECMVDFLSHKIIMQDTVPQQAYVGFTGSTGHFWEVHQVLDWNFTLYELPKESLSQGVKQNQSRTVLQVVVPTVVVSLVVVLLLLAVAHRRRKVRLEGRYDIEMLTKNAANAPKLFTYKQLSRATRNFSKENLLGTGGFGSVYKGVLSNSEFPTTIAVKKINATSTQGEKEYLAEICTIGRLRHKNLVQLQGWCHDREQLLLVYEYMPNGSLDQYIGKNFLDWKTRYKILSGLASVLLYLHEECDNPVVHRDVKPNNVMLDSDYNAHLGDFGLARLLQNNAFVTTMVAGTIGYLAPEVSFTGRATPESDVYSFGMVVLEVVCGRRSKGLMEEFSLVDCVWNSYEKGSLLSSVDHTLRGEFDEEQVKRILIVGLACLHPDQMLRPRMRKVVQIFLNPDEPLMKLPESRPTELCLSLPSSSPTNTTTDFGCMRSPGARGSREDFPDEISIQYEGCRSK
;
A
#
# COMPACT_ATOMS: atom_id res chain seq x y z
N MET A 1 33.21 19.44 -67.10
CA MET A 1 34.62 19.89 -66.99
C MET A 1 34.94 19.88 -65.50
N GLY A 2 35.85 19.01 -65.03
CA GLY A 2 36.20 18.77 -63.60
C GLY A 2 35.07 18.08 -62.81
N GLU A 3 35.19 16.89 -62.21
CA GLU A 3 36.12 16.40 -61.15
C GLU A 3 35.87 17.06 -59.78
N THR A 4 35.79 16.39 -58.61
CA THR A 4 35.73 14.95 -58.17
C THR A 4 34.91 14.92 -56.83
N LYS A 5 34.70 13.86 -56.02
CA LYS A 5 35.27 12.50 -55.85
C LYS A 5 34.26 11.57 -55.12
N ASP A 6 34.58 10.28 -54.98
CA ASP A 6 33.76 9.22 -54.37
C ASP A 6 34.15 8.78 -52.94
N ASN A 7 33.19 8.09 -52.28
CA ASN A 7 33.21 6.93 -51.36
C ASN A 7 34.37 6.63 -50.38
N ASP A 8 33.96 6.20 -49.17
CA ASP A 8 34.17 4.84 -48.57
C ASP A 8 33.21 4.73 -47.35
N ALA A 9 32.27 3.77 -47.23
CA ALA A 9 32.40 2.32 -47.06
C ALA A 9 32.81 1.89 -45.63
N TYR A 10 31.86 1.38 -44.84
CA TYR A 10 32.06 0.46 -43.71
C TYR A 10 30.87 -0.52 -43.65
N GLU A 11 31.18 -1.78 -43.36
CA GLU A 11 30.39 -2.94 -43.81
C GLU A 11 29.37 -3.49 -42.81
N GLU A 12 28.50 -4.37 -43.33
CA GLU A 12 27.65 -5.27 -42.55
C GLU A 12 28.49 -6.38 -41.93
N GLU A 13 28.13 -6.84 -40.73
CA GLU A 13 28.39 -8.23 -40.34
C GLU A 13 27.23 -8.74 -39.48
N LEU A 14 26.33 -9.51 -40.10
CA LEU A 14 25.44 -10.42 -39.39
C LEU A 14 26.23 -11.71 -39.11
N LEU A 15 26.10 -12.23 -37.89
CA LEU A 15 26.47 -13.60 -37.57
C LEU A 15 25.22 -14.39 -37.21
N ASP A 16 24.76 -15.19 -38.17
CA ASP A 16 23.92 -16.35 -37.88
C ASP A 16 24.76 -17.36 -37.09
N TYR A 17 24.21 -17.89 -36.00
CA TYR A 17 24.78 -19.04 -35.30
C TYR A 17 23.72 -20.13 -35.18
N GLU A 18 24.09 -21.32 -35.64
CA GLU A 18 23.26 -22.52 -35.70
C GLU A 18 23.02 -23.11 -34.29
N GLU A 19 21.99 -23.94 -34.18
CA GLU A 19 21.64 -24.65 -32.94
C GLU A 19 22.68 -25.75 -32.65
N GLU A 20 23.31 -25.75 -31.47
CA GLU A 20 24.08 -26.89 -30.96
C GLU A 20 23.44 -27.49 -29.69
N ASP A 21 23.08 -28.78 -29.79
CA ASP A 21 22.58 -29.61 -28.68
C ASP A 21 23.69 -29.91 -27.65
N GLU A 22 23.60 -29.36 -26.44
CA GLU A 22 24.40 -29.88 -25.31
C GLU A 22 23.76 -31.13 -24.69
N LYS A 23 24.42 -32.27 -24.90
CA LYS A 23 24.08 -33.56 -24.27
C LYS A 23 24.52 -33.60 -22.82
N ALA A 24 23.64 -34.08 -21.95
CA ALA A 24 23.99 -34.43 -20.58
C ALA A 24 24.97 -35.62 -20.50
N PRO A 25 25.91 -35.63 -19.53
CA PRO A 25 26.60 -36.82 -19.06
C PRO A 25 25.84 -37.47 -17.88
N ASP A 26 25.89 -38.80 -17.82
CA ASP A 26 25.01 -39.64 -16.99
C ASP A 26 25.67 -40.11 -15.67
N SER A 27 24.84 -40.55 -14.70
CA SER A 27 25.18 -41.22 -13.42
C SER A 27 25.90 -40.39 -12.33
N VAL A 28 25.73 -40.64 -11.02
CA VAL A 28 25.27 -41.83 -10.28
C VAL A 28 24.24 -41.43 -9.19
N GLY A 29 23.20 -42.25 -8.99
CA GLY A 29 22.11 -41.92 -8.06
C GLY A 29 22.31 -42.27 -6.59
N ALA A 30 21.62 -41.54 -5.72
CA ALA A 30 21.30 -41.95 -4.35
C ALA A 30 19.84 -41.60 -4.02
N LYS A 31 19.04 -42.62 -3.68
CA LYS A 31 17.66 -42.42 -3.17
C LYS A 31 17.72 -41.94 -1.72
N VAL A 32 17.00 -40.87 -1.40
CA VAL A 32 16.59 -40.55 -0.02
C VAL A 32 15.09 -40.24 -0.01
N ASN A 33 14.33 -41.03 0.75
CA ASN A 33 12.93 -40.75 1.06
C ASN A 33 12.88 -39.63 2.12
N GLY A 34 11.97 -38.65 2.00
CA GLY A 34 11.81 -37.60 3.00
C GLY A 34 10.69 -36.61 2.71
N GLU A 35 9.47 -36.97 3.12
CA GLU A 35 8.30 -36.15 3.46
C GLU A 35 8.18 -34.70 2.91
N ALA A 36 7.09 -34.45 2.16
CA ALA A 36 6.70 -33.13 1.71
C ALA A 36 6.21 -32.23 2.87
N VAL A 37 7.09 -31.32 3.33
CA VAL A 37 6.72 -30.25 4.26
C VAL A 37 5.84 -29.23 3.54
N LYS A 38 4.52 -29.28 3.80
CA LYS A 38 3.58 -28.22 3.39
C LYS A 38 3.98 -26.90 4.06
N LYS A 39 4.62 -25.98 3.32
CA LYS A 39 4.68 -24.57 3.73
C LYS A 39 3.28 -23.96 3.61
N GLY A 40 2.66 -23.68 4.75
CA GLY A 40 1.37 -23.00 4.81
C GLY A 40 1.51 -21.52 4.43
N TYR A 41 0.47 -20.99 3.78
CA TYR A 41 0.35 -19.56 3.48
C TYR A 41 0.38 -18.74 4.78
N VAL A 42 1.30 -17.77 4.87
CA VAL A 42 1.34 -16.76 5.93
C VAL A 42 0.81 -15.46 5.35
N GLY A 43 -0.16 -14.84 6.05
CA GLY A 43 -0.86 -13.66 5.54
C GLY A 43 0.03 -12.42 5.39
N ILE A 44 -0.13 -11.72 4.26
CA ILE A 44 0.52 -10.44 3.98
C ILE A 44 -0.07 -9.38 4.94
N HIS A 45 0.75 -8.85 5.86
CA HIS A 45 0.29 -7.90 6.88
C HIS A 45 0.64 -6.44 6.54
N SER A 46 -0.40 -5.71 6.11
CA SER A 46 -0.64 -4.28 6.39
C SER A 46 0.50 -3.28 6.13
N SER A 47 1.02 -3.25 4.91
CA SER A 47 1.62 -2.06 4.32
C SER A 47 0.57 -1.28 3.50
N GLY A 48 0.75 0.04 3.36
CA GLY A 48 -0.16 0.95 2.66
C GLY A 48 0.52 1.67 1.51
N PHE A 49 -0.26 2.26 0.59
CA PHE A 49 0.30 3.04 -0.54
C PHE A 49 1.22 4.20 -0.12
N ARG A 50 1.11 4.67 1.13
CA ARG A 50 1.99 5.69 1.72
C ARG A 50 3.44 5.21 1.87
N ASP A 51 3.66 3.90 2.00
CA ASP A 51 4.99 3.31 2.21
C ASP A 51 5.82 3.30 0.91
N PHE A 52 5.17 3.47 -0.25
CA PHE A 52 5.82 3.64 -1.55
C PHE A 52 6.37 5.06 -1.81
N LEU A 53 6.22 5.99 -0.85
CA LEU A 53 6.77 7.36 -0.94
C LEU A 53 6.32 8.16 -2.18
N LEU A 54 5.11 7.90 -2.67
CA LEU A 54 4.52 8.59 -3.82
C LEU A 54 4.25 10.08 -3.54
N LYS A 55 4.19 10.89 -4.60
CA LYS A 55 3.76 12.30 -4.60
C LYS A 55 2.47 12.46 -3.79
N PRO A 56 2.33 13.46 -2.90
CA PRO A 56 1.12 13.67 -2.10
C PRO A 56 -0.18 13.76 -2.93
N GLU A 57 -0.08 14.29 -4.14
CA GLU A 57 -1.14 14.39 -5.14
C GLU A 57 -1.61 13.00 -5.59
N LEU A 58 -0.68 12.07 -5.81
CA LEU A 58 -0.98 10.67 -6.16
C LEU A 58 -1.55 9.92 -4.96
N LEU A 59 -0.98 10.08 -3.77
CA LEU A 59 -1.51 9.47 -2.54
C LEU A 59 -2.96 9.91 -2.27
N ARG A 60 -3.30 11.16 -2.58
CA ARG A 60 -4.68 11.65 -2.50
C ARG A 60 -5.57 11.00 -3.57
N ALA A 61 -5.12 10.94 -4.82
CA ALA A 61 -5.89 10.30 -5.89
C ALA A 61 -6.14 8.79 -5.65
N ILE A 62 -5.18 8.10 -5.02
CA ILE A 62 -5.30 6.70 -4.59
C ILE A 62 -6.41 6.53 -3.54
N VAL A 63 -6.42 7.37 -2.50
CA VAL A 63 -7.45 7.34 -1.44
C VAL A 63 -8.83 7.68 -2.02
N ASP A 64 -8.93 8.72 -2.84
CA ASP A 64 -10.19 9.11 -3.50
C ASP A 64 -10.70 8.06 -4.49
N SER A 65 -9.81 7.21 -5.00
CA SER A 65 -10.12 6.06 -5.87
C SER A 65 -10.50 4.79 -5.10
N GLY A 66 -10.56 4.82 -3.77
CA GLY A 66 -10.97 3.70 -2.92
C GLY A 66 -9.90 2.64 -2.67
N PHE A 67 -8.62 2.93 -2.93
CA PHE A 67 -7.52 1.99 -2.68
C PHE A 67 -7.05 2.08 -1.21
N GLU A 68 -7.33 1.03 -0.44
CA GLU A 68 -6.95 0.95 0.99
C GLU A 68 -5.55 0.32 1.17
N HIS A 69 -5.33 -0.84 0.54
CA HIS A 69 -4.09 -1.61 0.63
C HIS A 69 -3.55 -1.99 -0.76
N PRO A 70 -2.23 -1.99 -0.98
CA PRO A 70 -1.66 -2.47 -2.23
C PRO A 70 -1.76 -4.00 -2.34
N SER A 71 -1.88 -4.48 -3.57
CA SER A 71 -1.73 -5.91 -3.87
C SER A 71 -0.27 -6.36 -3.79
N GLU A 72 -0.05 -7.68 -3.76
CA GLU A 72 1.28 -8.30 -3.79
C GLU A 72 2.13 -7.80 -4.98
N VAL A 73 1.58 -7.83 -6.21
CA VAL A 73 2.29 -7.30 -7.39
C VAL A 73 2.55 -5.79 -7.31
N GLN A 74 1.72 -5.02 -6.59
CA GLN A 74 2.01 -3.61 -6.34
C GLN A 74 3.13 -3.43 -5.32
N HIS A 75 3.19 -4.28 -4.29
CA HIS A 75 4.26 -4.30 -3.31
C HIS A 75 5.62 -4.65 -3.91
N GLU A 76 5.67 -5.67 -4.77
CA GLU A 76 6.91 -6.08 -5.45
C GLU A 76 7.33 -5.07 -6.53
N CYS A 77 6.42 -4.69 -7.43
CA CYS A 77 6.81 -3.88 -8.59
C CYS A 77 7.02 -2.39 -8.28
N ILE A 78 6.14 -1.73 -7.49
CA ILE A 78 6.14 -0.26 -7.39
C ILE A 78 7.47 0.29 -6.85
N PRO A 79 8.09 -0.26 -5.78
CA PRO A 79 9.34 0.27 -5.24
C PRO A 79 10.51 0.27 -6.23
N GLN A 80 10.62 -0.72 -7.11
CA GLN A 80 11.68 -0.76 -8.13
C GLN A 80 11.29 0.06 -9.37
N ALA A 81 10.01 0.02 -9.76
CA ALA A 81 9.51 0.79 -10.90
C ALA A 81 9.64 2.30 -10.68
N ILE A 82 9.47 2.83 -9.46
CA ILE A 82 9.67 4.27 -9.18
C ILE A 82 11.14 4.71 -9.24
N LEU A 83 12.09 3.78 -9.19
CA LEU A 83 13.53 4.04 -9.29
C LEU A 83 14.04 4.04 -10.74
N GLY A 84 13.15 3.82 -11.72
CA GLY A 84 13.51 3.78 -13.14
C GLY A 84 14.03 2.43 -13.63
N MET A 85 13.98 1.37 -12.80
CA MET A 85 14.37 0.03 -13.23
C MET A 85 13.40 -0.54 -14.27
N ASP A 86 13.93 -1.32 -15.21
CA ASP A 86 13.12 -2.12 -16.13
C ASP A 86 12.36 -3.22 -15.37
N VAL A 87 11.12 -3.51 -15.76
CA VAL A 87 10.26 -4.49 -15.06
C VAL A 87 9.55 -5.41 -16.03
N ILE A 88 9.75 -6.72 -15.91
CA ILE A 88 8.92 -7.74 -16.57
C ILE A 88 8.07 -8.46 -15.52
N CYS A 89 6.75 -8.37 -15.67
CA CYS A 89 5.80 -8.80 -14.65
C CYS A 89 4.72 -9.74 -15.22
N GLN A 90 4.70 -10.98 -14.71
CA GLN A 90 3.56 -11.89 -14.79
C GLN A 90 2.80 -11.86 -13.45
N ALA A 91 1.52 -11.49 -13.47
CA ALA A 91 0.65 -11.61 -12.31
C ALA A 91 -0.82 -11.78 -12.74
N LYS A 92 -1.68 -12.34 -11.88
CA LYS A 92 -3.08 -12.65 -12.21
C LYS A 92 -3.88 -11.41 -12.68
N SER A 93 -4.96 -11.67 -13.42
CA SER A 93 -5.92 -10.61 -13.79
C SER A 93 -6.56 -10.02 -12.53
N GLY A 94 -6.84 -8.72 -12.51
CA GLY A 94 -7.43 -8.05 -11.33
C GLY A 94 -6.47 -7.77 -10.16
N MET A 95 -5.21 -8.23 -10.18
CA MET A 95 -4.22 -7.87 -9.15
C MET A 95 -3.70 -6.41 -9.23
N GLY A 96 -4.28 -5.55 -10.07
CA GLY A 96 -3.91 -4.13 -10.13
C GLY A 96 -2.58 -3.82 -10.84
N LYS A 97 -2.11 -4.68 -11.75
CA LYS A 97 -0.93 -4.44 -12.63
C LYS A 97 -0.95 -3.07 -13.31
N THR A 98 -2.11 -2.62 -13.80
CA THR A 98 -2.25 -1.31 -14.44
C THR A 98 -1.86 -0.16 -13.51
N ALA A 99 -2.25 -0.22 -12.24
CA ALA A 99 -1.88 0.80 -11.26
C ALA A 99 -0.37 0.82 -10.97
N VAL A 100 0.36 -0.29 -11.12
CA VAL A 100 1.83 -0.32 -10.99
C VAL A 100 2.46 0.68 -11.94
N PHE A 101 2.25 0.52 -13.24
CA PHE A 101 2.90 1.36 -14.24
C PHE A 101 2.30 2.76 -14.32
N VAL A 102 1.00 2.92 -14.03
CA VAL A 102 0.37 4.25 -13.97
C VAL A 102 0.97 5.07 -12.82
N LEU A 103 1.03 4.51 -11.60
CA LEU A 103 1.59 5.21 -10.44
C LEU A 103 3.09 5.44 -10.56
N SER A 104 3.87 4.46 -11.02
CA SER A 104 5.32 4.62 -11.18
C SER A 104 5.67 5.63 -12.29
N THR A 105 4.92 5.65 -13.40
CA THR A 105 5.11 6.66 -14.45
C THR A 105 4.73 8.05 -13.94
N LEU A 106 3.58 8.22 -13.28
CA LEU A 106 3.16 9.52 -12.74
C LEU A 106 4.08 10.02 -11.61
N GLN A 107 4.70 9.11 -10.87
CA GLN A 107 5.72 9.45 -9.86
C GLN A 107 6.97 10.06 -10.52
N GLN A 108 7.47 9.45 -11.60
CA GLN A 108 8.72 9.83 -12.25
C GLN A 108 8.57 10.96 -13.28
N ILE A 109 7.39 11.12 -13.89
CA ILE A 109 7.22 12.04 -15.03
C ILE A 109 7.46 13.51 -14.64
N GLU A 110 8.25 14.17 -15.48
CA GLU A 110 8.49 15.61 -15.50
C GLU A 110 7.76 16.19 -16.73
N PRO A 111 6.61 16.88 -16.58
CA PRO A 111 5.84 17.36 -17.72
C PRO A 111 6.59 18.48 -18.47
N VAL A 112 6.75 18.31 -19.77
CA VAL A 112 7.30 19.33 -20.67
C VAL A 112 6.30 19.61 -21.79
N THR A 113 5.75 20.83 -21.80
CA THR A 113 4.73 21.25 -22.77
C THR A 113 5.14 20.94 -24.21
N GLY A 114 4.30 20.19 -24.91
CA GLY A 114 4.54 19.82 -26.31
C GLY A 114 5.32 18.51 -26.51
N GLN A 115 5.72 17.82 -25.44
CA GLN A 115 6.57 16.62 -25.50
C GLN A 115 5.91 15.40 -24.86
N VAL A 116 5.93 14.27 -25.57
CA VAL A 116 5.54 12.97 -25.03
C VAL A 116 6.71 12.38 -24.26
N ALA A 117 6.51 12.16 -22.96
CA ALA A 117 7.50 11.58 -22.05
C ALA A 117 7.22 10.10 -21.72
N ALA A 118 5.97 9.65 -21.81
CA ALA A 118 5.58 8.26 -21.61
C ALA A 118 4.72 7.73 -22.76
N LEU A 119 5.00 6.50 -23.19
CA LEU A 119 4.23 5.77 -24.20
C LEU A 119 3.79 4.42 -23.65
N VAL A 120 2.49 4.15 -23.69
CA VAL A 120 1.88 2.87 -23.33
C VAL A 120 1.24 2.24 -24.56
N LEU A 121 1.63 1.00 -24.87
CA LEU A 121 1.00 0.19 -25.90
C LEU A 121 0.24 -0.98 -25.26
N CYS A 122 -0.91 -1.31 -25.84
CA CYS A 122 -1.68 -2.50 -25.47
C CYS A 122 -2.42 -3.08 -26.68
N HIS A 123 -2.81 -4.35 -26.58
CA HIS A 123 -3.38 -5.11 -27.71
C HIS A 123 -4.76 -4.59 -28.15
N THR A 124 -5.67 -4.27 -27.22
CA THR A 124 -7.06 -3.88 -27.52
C THR A 124 -7.32 -2.38 -27.35
N ARG A 125 -8.35 -1.87 -28.06
CA ARG A 125 -8.73 -0.45 -28.04
C ARG A 125 -9.43 -0.07 -26.72
N GLU A 126 -10.16 -1.02 -26.16
CA GLU A 126 -10.91 -0.86 -24.91
C GLU A 126 -9.95 -0.81 -23.72
N LEU A 127 -8.92 -1.66 -23.73
CA LEU A 127 -7.83 -1.57 -22.75
C LEU A 127 -7.07 -0.25 -22.88
N ALA A 128 -6.80 0.24 -24.09
CA ALA A 128 -6.18 1.55 -24.29
C ALA A 128 -7.02 2.69 -23.70
N TYR A 129 -8.33 2.65 -23.91
CA TYR A 129 -9.27 3.62 -23.33
C TYR A 129 -9.32 3.53 -21.80
N GLN A 130 -9.33 2.30 -21.25
CA GLN A 130 -9.31 2.08 -19.80
C GLN A 130 -8.01 2.58 -19.15
N ILE A 131 -6.85 2.26 -19.72
CA ILE A 131 -5.54 2.74 -19.24
C ILE A 131 -5.47 4.27 -19.27
N CYS A 132 -6.02 4.92 -20.31
CA CYS A 132 -6.11 6.38 -20.38
C CYS A 132 -6.93 6.95 -19.21
N HIS A 133 -8.10 6.37 -18.93
CA HIS A 133 -8.92 6.73 -17.76
C HIS A 133 -8.23 6.48 -16.43
N GLU A 134 -7.41 5.43 -16.30
CA GLU A 134 -6.61 5.19 -15.10
C GLU A 134 -5.56 6.28 -14.90
N PHE A 135 -4.85 6.69 -15.96
CA PHE A 135 -3.94 7.84 -15.88
C PHE A 135 -4.68 9.12 -15.50
N GLU A 136 -5.82 9.43 -16.14
CA GLU A 136 -6.65 10.60 -15.81
C GLU A 136 -7.12 10.59 -14.34
N ARG A 137 -7.60 9.43 -13.86
CA ARG A 137 -8.02 9.21 -12.47
C ARG A 137 -6.89 9.51 -11.50
N PHE A 138 -5.73 8.89 -11.66
CA PHE A 138 -4.60 9.10 -10.76
C PHE A 138 -3.91 10.48 -10.95
N SER A 139 -4.04 11.11 -12.12
CA SER A 139 -3.55 12.47 -12.38
C SER A 139 -4.53 13.59 -12.00
N THR A 140 -5.67 13.30 -11.36
CA THR A 140 -6.69 14.30 -10.95
C THR A 140 -6.09 15.51 -10.21
N TYR A 141 -5.06 15.30 -9.40
CA TYR A 141 -4.38 16.35 -8.63
C TYR A 141 -3.07 16.85 -9.25
N LEU A 142 -2.77 16.46 -10.49
CA LEU A 142 -1.59 16.86 -11.26
C LEU A 142 -2.04 17.64 -12.52
N PRO A 143 -2.49 18.91 -12.39
CA PRO A 143 -3.16 19.66 -13.46
C PRO A 143 -2.28 19.98 -14.68
N GLU A 144 -0.97 19.77 -14.58
CA GLU A 144 -0.02 19.92 -15.69
C GLU A 144 0.07 18.65 -16.55
N ILE A 145 -0.39 17.50 -16.06
CA ILE A 145 -0.35 16.24 -16.81
C ILE A 145 -1.47 16.23 -17.85
N LYS A 146 -1.12 15.81 -19.08
CA LYS A 146 -2.04 15.63 -20.19
C LYS A 146 -1.87 14.23 -20.73
N VAL A 147 -2.98 13.54 -20.91
CA VAL A 147 -3.07 12.15 -21.36
C VAL A 147 -3.91 12.13 -22.63
N ALA A 148 -3.55 11.32 -23.62
CA ALA A 148 -4.43 11.05 -24.75
C ALA A 148 -4.32 9.60 -25.21
N VAL A 149 -5.43 9.09 -25.76
CA VAL A 149 -5.53 7.73 -26.29
C VAL A 149 -5.66 7.72 -27.82
N PHE A 150 -4.89 6.85 -28.48
CA PHE A 150 -4.90 6.71 -29.94
C PHE A 150 -5.06 5.25 -30.40
N TYR A 151 -6.23 4.94 -30.97
CA TYR A 151 -6.53 3.63 -31.57
C TYR A 151 -7.15 3.71 -32.98
N GLY A 152 -7.20 2.57 -33.67
CA GLY A 152 -7.89 2.42 -34.96
C GLY A 152 -9.42 2.60 -34.88
N GLY A 153 -10.05 2.93 -36.00
CA GLY A 153 -11.52 3.14 -36.09
C GLY A 153 -11.98 4.59 -35.95
N VAL A 154 -11.17 5.46 -35.35
CA VAL A 154 -11.38 6.93 -35.36
C VAL A 154 -10.64 7.52 -36.57
N ASN A 155 -11.19 8.57 -37.20
CA ASN A 155 -10.51 9.28 -38.29
C ASN A 155 -9.15 9.82 -37.82
N ILE A 156 -8.06 9.41 -38.48
CA ILE A 156 -6.70 9.75 -38.06
C ILE A 156 -6.44 11.26 -38.02
N LYS A 157 -7.15 12.05 -38.85
CA LYS A 157 -7.03 13.52 -38.85
C LYS A 157 -7.35 14.12 -37.47
N ILE A 158 -8.33 13.57 -36.74
CA ILE A 158 -8.67 14.03 -35.39
C ILE A 158 -7.47 13.88 -34.44
N HIS A 159 -6.70 12.80 -34.58
CA HIS A 159 -5.51 12.55 -33.76
C HIS A 159 -4.36 13.49 -34.15
N LYS A 160 -4.18 13.76 -35.46
CA LYS A 160 -3.18 14.72 -35.96
C LYS A 160 -3.49 16.16 -35.48
N ASP A 161 -4.76 16.56 -35.57
CA ASP A 161 -5.23 17.88 -35.11
C ASP A 161 -5.08 18.00 -33.57
N LEU A 162 -5.35 16.94 -32.80
CA LEU A 162 -5.09 16.90 -31.35
C LEU A 162 -3.60 17.05 -31.05
N LEU A 163 -2.73 16.22 -31.64
CA LEU A 163 -1.27 16.29 -31.42
C LEU A 163 -0.67 17.66 -31.78
N LYS A 164 -1.19 18.31 -32.82
CA LYS A 164 -0.75 19.63 -33.26
C LYS A 164 -1.17 20.76 -32.33
N ASN A 165 -2.38 20.69 -31.77
CA ASN A 165 -2.95 21.77 -30.94
C ASN A 165 -2.68 21.59 -29.44
N GLU A 166 -2.68 20.33 -28.98
CA GLU A 166 -2.59 19.94 -27.57
C GLU A 166 -1.87 18.60 -27.43
N CYS A 167 -0.57 18.59 -27.77
CA CYS A 167 0.29 17.42 -27.58
C CYS A 167 0.31 16.99 -26.09
N PRO A 168 -0.01 15.73 -25.77
CA PRO A 168 -0.04 15.22 -24.40
C PRO A 168 1.35 14.87 -23.88
N HIS A 169 1.46 14.71 -22.56
CA HIS A 169 2.68 14.23 -21.90
C HIS A 169 2.75 12.70 -21.84
N ILE A 170 1.57 12.04 -21.79
CA ILE A 170 1.39 10.59 -21.75
C ILE A 170 0.53 10.17 -22.94
N VAL A 171 1.01 9.21 -23.72
CA VAL A 171 0.28 8.63 -24.86
C VAL A 171 -0.03 7.17 -24.59
N VAL A 172 -1.29 6.78 -24.75
CA VAL A 172 -1.77 5.39 -24.67
C VAL A 172 -2.30 4.98 -26.04
N GLY A 173 -2.05 3.75 -26.52
CA GLY A 173 -2.62 3.36 -27.81
C GLY A 173 -2.37 1.94 -28.29
N THR A 174 -3.00 1.61 -29.41
CA THR A 174 -2.77 0.34 -30.13
C THR A 174 -1.62 0.50 -31.15
N PRO A 175 -0.68 -0.46 -31.28
CA PRO A 175 0.53 -0.33 -32.09
C PRO A 175 0.31 0.29 -33.48
N GLY A 176 -0.56 -0.28 -34.33
CA GLY A 176 -0.76 0.21 -35.70
C GLY A 176 -1.24 1.67 -35.83
N ARG A 177 -1.92 2.23 -34.82
CA ARG A 177 -2.30 3.67 -34.82
C ARG A 177 -1.13 4.56 -34.37
N ILE A 178 -0.39 4.13 -33.36
CA ILE A 178 0.80 4.85 -32.87
C ILE A 178 1.87 4.89 -33.96
N LEU A 179 2.13 3.76 -34.62
CA LEU A 179 3.10 3.66 -35.72
C LEU A 179 2.73 4.57 -36.89
N ALA A 180 1.46 4.62 -37.28
CA ALA A 180 1.01 5.51 -38.35
C ALA A 180 1.26 7.00 -38.03
N LEU A 181 0.96 7.44 -36.80
CA LEU A 181 1.20 8.81 -36.35
C LEU A 181 2.70 9.14 -36.22
N ALA A 182 3.52 8.17 -35.83
CA ALA A 182 4.97 8.33 -35.69
C ALA A 182 5.68 8.36 -37.05
N ARG A 183 5.31 7.48 -38.00
CA ARG A 183 5.83 7.48 -39.39
C ARG A 183 5.52 8.77 -40.12
N ASP A 184 4.30 9.29 -39.98
CA ASP A 184 3.86 10.57 -40.57
C ASP A 184 4.47 11.80 -39.87
N LYS A 185 5.21 11.60 -38.76
CA LYS A 185 5.84 12.63 -37.91
C LYS A 185 4.88 13.57 -37.18
N ASP A 186 3.60 13.24 -37.12
CA ASP A 186 2.63 13.95 -36.27
C ASP A 186 2.88 13.66 -34.77
N LEU A 187 3.40 12.46 -34.46
CA LEU A 187 3.76 12.03 -33.10
C LEU A 187 5.29 11.91 -32.96
N SER A 188 5.92 12.82 -32.21
CA SER A 188 7.34 12.72 -31.88
C SER A 188 7.57 11.81 -30.67
N LEU A 189 8.30 10.72 -30.87
CA LEU A 189 8.66 9.75 -29.83
C LEU A 189 10.07 9.96 -29.23
N ARG A 190 10.77 11.03 -29.65
CA ARG A 190 12.18 11.28 -29.32
C ARG A 190 12.48 11.59 -27.85
N ASN A 191 11.45 11.87 -27.05
CA ASN A 191 11.60 12.28 -25.65
C ASN A 191 10.96 11.27 -24.67
N VAL A 192 10.54 10.10 -25.18
CA VAL A 192 9.94 9.02 -24.38
C VAL A 192 11.00 8.46 -23.42
N ARG A 193 10.78 8.66 -22.12
CA ARG A 193 11.58 8.10 -21.02
C ARG A 193 10.96 6.85 -20.39
N HIS A 194 9.67 6.62 -20.61
CA HIS A 194 8.96 5.42 -20.11
C HIS A 194 8.23 4.73 -21.28
N PHE A 195 8.56 3.47 -21.54
CA PHE A 195 7.96 2.65 -22.60
C PHE A 195 7.29 1.42 -21.98
N ILE A 196 5.96 1.36 -22.05
CA ILE A 196 5.16 0.35 -21.35
C ILE A 196 4.40 -0.53 -22.35
N LEU A 197 4.45 -1.85 -22.16
CA LEU A 197 3.62 -2.83 -22.86
C LEU A 197 2.68 -3.55 -21.87
N ASP A 198 1.36 -3.40 -22.03
CA ASP A 198 0.35 -4.18 -21.28
C ASP A 198 -0.34 -5.21 -22.19
N GLU A 199 -0.59 -6.41 -21.67
CA GLU A 199 -0.87 -7.64 -22.46
C GLU A 199 0.23 -7.90 -23.52
N CYS A 200 1.50 -7.80 -23.08
CA CYS A 200 2.67 -7.92 -23.95
C CYS A 200 2.81 -9.29 -24.64
N ASP A 201 2.27 -10.36 -24.08
CA ASP A 201 2.19 -11.69 -24.71
C ASP A 201 1.48 -11.61 -26.06
N LYS A 202 0.27 -11.02 -26.12
CA LYS A 202 -0.51 -10.95 -27.36
C LYS A 202 0.06 -9.96 -28.38
N MET A 203 0.78 -8.93 -27.93
CA MET A 203 1.45 -8.00 -28.84
C MET A 203 2.73 -8.58 -29.47
N LEU A 204 3.42 -9.49 -28.77
CA LEU A 204 4.71 -10.03 -29.20
C LEU A 204 4.63 -11.44 -29.81
N GLU A 205 3.54 -12.18 -29.57
CA GLU A 205 3.23 -13.47 -30.22
C GLU A 205 2.89 -13.30 -31.71
N SER A 206 2.08 -12.28 -32.06
CA SER A 206 1.75 -11.98 -33.46
C SER A 206 2.93 -11.30 -34.18
N LEU A 207 3.43 -11.91 -35.25
CA LEU A 207 4.56 -11.38 -36.03
C LEU A 207 4.34 -9.96 -36.56
N ASP A 208 3.13 -9.64 -37.05
CA ASP A 208 2.84 -8.32 -37.61
C ASP A 208 2.76 -7.26 -36.50
N MET A 209 2.10 -7.56 -35.38
CA MET A 209 2.03 -6.63 -34.24
C MET A 209 3.40 -6.45 -33.57
N ARG A 210 4.20 -7.51 -33.50
CA ARG A 210 5.59 -7.47 -33.00
C ARG A 210 6.48 -6.57 -33.86
N ARG A 211 6.35 -6.63 -35.19
CA ARG A 211 7.06 -5.73 -36.11
C ARG A 211 6.68 -4.28 -35.85
N ASP A 212 5.39 -3.98 -35.73
CA ASP A 212 4.90 -2.63 -35.42
C ASP A 212 5.48 -2.12 -34.09
N VAL A 213 5.43 -2.93 -33.03
CA VAL A 213 5.98 -2.58 -31.70
C VAL A 213 7.50 -2.35 -31.76
N GLN A 214 8.25 -3.20 -32.47
CA GLN A 214 9.69 -3.05 -32.65
C GLN A 214 10.06 -1.78 -33.41
N GLU A 215 9.27 -1.40 -34.43
CA GLU A 215 9.51 -0.16 -35.18
C GLU A 215 9.22 1.08 -34.34
N ILE A 216 8.11 1.08 -33.58
CA ILE A 216 7.82 2.15 -32.60
C ILE A 216 8.95 2.27 -31.58
N PHE A 217 9.44 1.14 -31.04
CA PHE A 217 10.53 1.14 -30.06
C PHE A 217 11.81 1.76 -30.62
N LYS A 218 12.17 1.45 -31.88
CA LYS A 218 13.33 2.06 -32.57
C LYS A 218 13.20 3.58 -32.80
N MET A 219 11.99 4.15 -32.73
CA MET A 219 11.76 5.59 -32.82
C MET A 219 11.90 6.34 -31.48
N THR A 220 12.10 5.61 -30.37
CA THR A 220 12.32 6.16 -29.02
C THR A 220 13.80 6.21 -28.65
N PRO A 221 14.22 6.98 -27.63
CA PRO A 221 15.57 6.91 -27.06
C PRO A 221 16.00 5.48 -26.70
N HIS A 222 17.31 5.23 -26.74
CA HIS A 222 17.86 3.96 -26.26
C HIS A 222 17.82 3.88 -24.73
N ASP A 223 18.22 4.97 -24.07
CA ASP A 223 18.17 5.17 -22.62
C ASP A 223 16.78 5.65 -22.20
N LYS A 224 16.00 4.72 -21.62
CA LYS A 224 14.63 4.88 -21.13
C LYS A 224 14.25 3.66 -20.29
N GLN A 225 13.32 3.83 -19.35
CA GLN A 225 12.71 2.72 -18.62
C GLN A 225 11.75 1.94 -19.52
N VAL A 226 11.81 0.62 -19.49
CA VAL A 226 10.92 -0.31 -20.19
C VAL A 226 10.19 -1.19 -19.18
N MET A 227 8.86 -1.24 -19.26
CA MET A 227 8.04 -2.09 -18.39
C MET A 227 7.08 -2.95 -19.22
N MET A 228 6.98 -4.24 -18.88
CA MET A 228 6.14 -5.21 -19.59
C MET A 228 5.26 -6.00 -18.62
N PHE A 229 3.96 -6.04 -18.90
CA PHE A 229 2.96 -6.69 -18.06
C PHE A 229 2.13 -7.68 -18.86
N SER A 230 1.85 -8.84 -18.27
CA SER A 230 0.82 -9.77 -18.74
C SER A 230 0.26 -10.61 -17.59
N ALA A 231 -0.83 -11.34 -17.86
CA ALA A 231 -1.28 -12.43 -17.00
C ALA A 231 -0.65 -13.79 -17.34
N THR A 232 -0.07 -13.92 -18.55
CA THR A 232 0.38 -15.20 -19.11
C THR A 232 1.67 -15.00 -19.90
N LEU A 233 2.84 -15.28 -19.31
CA LEU A 233 4.14 -15.22 -19.99
C LEU A 233 4.75 -16.61 -20.13
N SER A 234 4.56 -17.24 -21.30
CA SER A 234 5.18 -18.51 -21.65
C SER A 234 6.71 -18.44 -21.61
N LYS A 235 7.38 -19.58 -21.43
CA LYS A 235 8.85 -19.66 -21.44
C LYS A 235 9.45 -19.21 -22.78
N GLU A 236 8.71 -19.32 -23.87
CA GLU A 236 9.10 -18.88 -25.22
C GLU A 236 9.03 -17.36 -25.41
N ILE A 237 8.06 -16.67 -24.79
CA ILE A 237 7.90 -15.21 -24.97
C ILE A 237 8.81 -14.39 -24.03
N ARG A 238 9.22 -14.94 -22.88
CA ARG A 238 10.12 -14.24 -21.93
C ARG A 238 11.45 -13.79 -22.57
N PRO A 239 12.19 -14.61 -23.34
CA PRO A 239 13.37 -14.15 -24.08
C PRO A 239 13.08 -13.05 -25.10
N VAL A 240 11.87 -13.03 -25.70
CA VAL A 240 11.46 -11.97 -26.64
C VAL A 240 11.25 -10.65 -25.90
N CYS A 241 10.61 -10.67 -24.73
CA CYS A 241 10.45 -9.48 -23.88
C CYS A 241 11.81 -8.92 -23.44
N LYS A 242 12.72 -9.77 -22.93
CA LYS A 242 14.05 -9.33 -22.44
C LYS A 242 14.89 -8.61 -23.50
N LYS A 243 14.71 -8.89 -24.80
CA LYS A 243 15.41 -8.19 -25.89
C LYS A 243 15.08 -6.69 -26.03
N PHE A 244 14.07 -6.20 -25.32
CA PHE A 244 13.73 -4.77 -25.26
C PHE A 244 14.28 -4.06 -24.00
N MET A 245 14.92 -4.79 -23.09
CA MET A 245 15.13 -4.38 -21.70
C MET A 245 16.60 -4.49 -21.29
N GLN A 246 17.01 -3.74 -20.26
CA GLN A 246 18.36 -3.80 -19.68
C GLN A 246 18.27 -4.25 -18.22
N ASP A 247 18.77 -5.46 -17.94
CA ASP A 247 18.76 -6.09 -16.61
C ASP A 247 17.42 -5.94 -15.84
N PRO A 248 16.29 -6.39 -16.43
CA PRO A 248 14.97 -6.14 -15.89
C PRO A 248 14.74 -6.89 -14.57
N MET A 249 14.03 -6.26 -13.64
CA MET A 249 13.43 -6.96 -12.51
C MET A 249 12.39 -7.96 -13.04
N GLU A 250 12.59 -9.25 -12.75
CA GLU A 250 11.71 -10.33 -13.18
C GLU A 250 10.77 -10.74 -12.05
N ILE A 251 9.49 -10.35 -12.16
CA ILE A 251 8.45 -10.75 -11.21
C ILE A 251 7.54 -11.76 -11.90
N TYR A 252 7.63 -13.02 -11.48
CA TYR A 252 6.75 -14.09 -11.90
C TYR A 252 5.92 -14.57 -10.71
N VAL A 253 4.80 -13.88 -10.45
CA VAL A 253 3.84 -14.33 -9.43
C VAL A 253 3.27 -15.68 -9.85
N ASP A 254 3.23 -16.63 -8.91
CA ASP A 254 2.74 -18.01 -9.06
C ASP A 254 3.55 -18.96 -9.99
N ASP A 255 4.78 -18.65 -10.37
CA ASP A 255 5.55 -19.48 -11.33
C ASP A 255 5.89 -20.90 -10.83
N GLU A 256 6.07 -21.06 -9.51
CA GLU A 256 6.20 -22.36 -8.82
C GLU A 256 4.93 -22.72 -8.01
N ALA A 257 3.98 -21.80 -7.90
CA ALA A 257 2.85 -21.87 -6.98
C ALA A 257 1.51 -21.62 -7.68
N LYS A 258 1.18 -22.46 -8.67
CA LYS A 258 -0.17 -22.74 -9.22
C LYS A 258 -1.08 -21.51 -9.40
N LEU A 259 -1.31 -21.14 -10.66
CA LEU A 259 -2.26 -20.11 -11.13
C LEU A 259 -3.73 -20.40 -10.71
N THR A 260 -4.00 -20.24 -9.42
CA THR A 260 -5.25 -20.59 -8.74
C THR A 260 -6.20 -19.40 -8.67
N LEU A 261 -7.43 -19.61 -9.13
CA LEU A 261 -8.53 -18.64 -9.08
C LEU A 261 -9.15 -18.59 -7.67
N HIS A 262 -8.38 -18.08 -6.70
CA HIS A 262 -8.84 -17.89 -5.32
C HIS A 262 -10.10 -17.00 -5.27
N GLY A 263 -11.12 -17.43 -4.52
CA GLY A 263 -12.41 -16.72 -4.41
C GLY A 263 -13.44 -17.04 -5.51
N LEU A 264 -13.06 -17.77 -6.56
CA LEU A 264 -13.94 -18.15 -7.66
C LEU A 264 -14.44 -19.59 -7.53
N VAL A 265 -15.75 -19.75 -7.32
CA VAL A 265 -16.44 -21.05 -7.46
C VAL A 265 -16.57 -21.37 -8.95
N GLN A 266 -16.15 -22.55 -9.37
CA GLN A 266 -16.11 -22.96 -10.78
C GLN A 266 -16.88 -24.25 -10.99
N HIS A 267 -17.82 -24.24 -11.94
CA HIS A 267 -18.61 -25.39 -12.31
C HIS A 267 -18.71 -25.56 -13.83
N TYR A 268 -18.94 -26.80 -14.27
CA TYR A 268 -19.36 -27.10 -15.64
C TYR A 268 -20.75 -27.75 -15.67
N ILE A 269 -21.40 -27.71 -16.84
CA ILE A 269 -22.61 -28.48 -17.13
C ILE A 269 -22.38 -29.20 -18.47
N LYS A 270 -22.71 -30.49 -18.55
CA LYS A 270 -22.77 -31.23 -19.82
C LYS A 270 -24.18 -31.13 -20.41
N LEU A 271 -24.30 -30.63 -21.63
CA LEU A 271 -25.58 -30.45 -22.32
C LEU A 271 -25.39 -30.31 -23.84
N THR A 272 -26.43 -30.62 -24.61
CA THR A 272 -26.42 -30.39 -26.07
C THR A 272 -26.57 -28.91 -26.41
N GLU A 273 -26.14 -28.50 -27.62
CA GLU A 273 -26.31 -27.12 -28.11
C GLU A 273 -27.78 -26.64 -28.10
N LEU A 274 -28.75 -27.54 -28.26
CA LEU A 274 -30.18 -27.22 -28.23
C LEU A 274 -30.70 -26.88 -26.83
N GLU A 275 -30.07 -27.42 -25.79
CA GLU A 275 -30.47 -27.23 -24.40
C GLU A 275 -29.89 -25.96 -23.78
N LYS A 276 -28.83 -25.39 -24.38
CA LYS A 276 -28.10 -24.24 -23.83
C LYS A 276 -28.98 -23.01 -23.53
N ASN A 277 -29.87 -22.64 -24.44
CA ASN A 277 -30.80 -21.50 -24.24
C ASN A 277 -31.72 -21.73 -23.02
N ARG A 278 -32.31 -22.92 -22.92
CA ARG A 278 -33.19 -23.28 -21.80
C ARG A 278 -32.42 -23.28 -20.48
N LYS A 279 -31.29 -23.99 -20.45
CA LYS A 279 -30.48 -24.09 -19.23
C LYS A 279 -29.91 -22.74 -18.79
N LEU A 280 -29.60 -21.83 -19.72
CA LEU A 280 -29.21 -20.46 -19.40
C LEU A 280 -30.35 -19.70 -18.70
N ASN A 281 -31.58 -19.75 -19.22
CA ASN A 281 -32.72 -19.11 -18.58
C ASN A 281 -32.97 -19.70 -17.18
N ASP A 282 -32.99 -21.04 -17.06
CA ASP A 282 -33.14 -21.74 -15.77
C ASP A 282 -32.08 -21.26 -14.74
N LEU A 283 -30.85 -20.96 -15.17
CA LEU A 283 -29.78 -20.43 -14.31
C LEU A 283 -29.96 -18.94 -13.98
N LEU A 284 -30.44 -18.12 -14.93
CA LEU A 284 -30.68 -16.70 -14.70
C LEU A 284 -31.90 -16.44 -13.80
N ASP A 285 -32.86 -17.37 -13.75
CA ASP A 285 -33.97 -17.35 -12.80
C ASP A 285 -33.58 -17.88 -11.41
N ALA A 286 -32.67 -18.87 -11.33
CA ALA A 286 -32.31 -19.55 -10.08
C ALA A 286 -31.14 -18.91 -9.30
N LEU A 287 -30.26 -18.13 -9.95
CA LEU A 287 -29.05 -17.59 -9.33
C LEU A 287 -29.19 -16.10 -9.00
N ASP A 288 -28.87 -15.73 -7.76
CA ASP A 288 -28.72 -14.33 -7.38
C ASP A 288 -27.46 -13.69 -7.98
N PHE A 289 -27.60 -12.62 -8.76
CA PHE A 289 -26.46 -11.88 -9.32
C PHE A 289 -26.62 -10.36 -9.27
N ASN A 290 -25.50 -9.66 -9.11
CA ASN A 290 -25.42 -8.24 -9.37
C ASN A 290 -25.39 -7.99 -10.88
N GLN A 291 -24.35 -8.50 -11.55
CA GLN A 291 -24.22 -8.50 -13.00
C GLN A 291 -23.61 -9.82 -13.52
N VAL A 292 -24.05 -10.25 -14.71
CA VAL A 292 -23.59 -11.45 -15.41
C VAL A 292 -22.89 -11.08 -16.71
N VAL A 293 -21.76 -11.73 -17.01
CA VAL A 293 -21.14 -11.72 -18.34
C VAL A 293 -21.25 -13.10 -18.98
N ILE A 294 -21.81 -13.17 -20.19
CA ILE A 294 -22.06 -14.38 -20.95
C ILE A 294 -21.16 -14.38 -22.20
N PHE A 295 -20.22 -15.32 -22.26
CA PHE A 295 -19.28 -15.44 -23.37
C PHE A 295 -19.74 -16.43 -24.45
N VAL A 296 -19.70 -15.99 -25.70
CA VAL A 296 -20.08 -16.75 -26.90
C VAL A 296 -19.00 -16.69 -27.98
N LYS A 297 -18.93 -17.72 -28.85
CA LYS A 297 -17.86 -17.89 -29.84
C LYS A 297 -17.97 -17.03 -31.11
N SER A 298 -19.09 -16.34 -31.34
CA SER A 298 -19.26 -15.55 -32.57
C SER A 298 -20.19 -14.35 -32.44
N VAL A 299 -19.98 -13.37 -33.33
CA VAL A 299 -20.79 -12.14 -33.47
C VAL A 299 -22.28 -12.47 -33.61
N ASN A 300 -22.63 -13.40 -34.51
CA ASN A 300 -24.02 -13.75 -34.77
C ASN A 300 -24.70 -14.39 -33.54
N ARG A 301 -23.97 -15.23 -32.79
CA ARG A 301 -24.47 -15.80 -31.53
C ARG A 301 -24.65 -14.73 -30.46
N ALA A 302 -23.75 -13.74 -30.38
CA ALA A 302 -23.88 -12.64 -29.43
C ALA A 302 -25.10 -11.75 -29.70
N ALA A 303 -25.40 -11.50 -30.97
CA ALA A 303 -26.59 -10.74 -31.38
C ALA A 303 -27.89 -11.51 -31.10
N GLU A 304 -27.99 -12.77 -31.53
CA GLU A 304 -29.22 -13.56 -31.39
C GLU A 304 -29.50 -13.95 -29.93
N LEU A 305 -28.48 -14.32 -29.15
CA LEU A 305 -28.66 -14.64 -27.72
C LEU A 305 -29.11 -13.40 -26.93
N ASN A 306 -28.55 -12.23 -27.21
CA ASN A 306 -28.99 -10.99 -26.58
C ASN A 306 -30.43 -10.62 -26.96
N LYS A 307 -30.84 -10.86 -28.21
CA LYS A 307 -32.22 -10.65 -28.65
C LYS A 307 -33.18 -11.58 -27.89
N LEU A 308 -32.85 -12.88 -27.82
CA LEU A 308 -33.62 -13.87 -27.08
C LEU A 308 -33.76 -13.51 -25.60
N LEU A 309 -32.68 -13.10 -24.94
CA LEU A 309 -32.72 -12.68 -23.53
C LEU A 309 -33.64 -11.48 -23.32
N VAL A 310 -33.56 -10.46 -24.18
CA VAL A 310 -34.47 -9.29 -24.13
C VAL A 310 -35.94 -9.69 -24.36
N GLU A 311 -36.21 -10.61 -25.29
CA GLU A 311 -37.55 -11.17 -25.53
C GLU A 311 -38.07 -12.00 -24.32
N CYS A 312 -37.17 -12.67 -23.60
CA CYS A 312 -37.46 -13.35 -22.33
C CYS A 312 -37.51 -12.41 -21.10
N ASN A 313 -37.61 -11.08 -21.30
CA ASN A 313 -37.60 -10.05 -20.25
C ASN A 313 -36.31 -9.94 -19.41
N PHE A 314 -35.21 -10.57 -19.81
CA PHE A 314 -33.89 -10.36 -19.20
C PHE A 314 -33.20 -9.14 -19.84
N PRO A 315 -32.99 -8.01 -19.11
CA PRO A 315 -32.47 -6.79 -19.73
C PRO A 315 -30.96 -6.87 -20.00
N SER A 316 -30.60 -7.42 -21.16
CA SER A 316 -29.22 -7.59 -21.60
C SER A 316 -28.74 -6.53 -22.62
N ILE A 317 -27.43 -6.50 -22.85
CA ILE A 317 -26.78 -5.84 -23.99
C ILE A 317 -25.77 -6.79 -24.66
N CYS A 318 -25.43 -6.55 -25.93
CA CYS A 318 -24.33 -7.25 -26.59
C CYS A 318 -23.09 -6.38 -26.93
N ILE A 319 -21.94 -6.99 -26.66
CA ILE A 319 -20.50 -6.72 -26.86
C ILE A 319 -19.77 -7.46 -28.01
N HIS A 320 -19.67 -6.98 -29.26
CA HIS A 320 -18.95 -7.78 -30.29
C HIS A 320 -18.21 -6.96 -31.37
N SER A 321 -17.32 -7.62 -32.12
CA SER A 321 -16.42 -7.00 -33.11
C SER A 321 -17.14 -6.38 -34.31
N GLY A 322 -18.32 -6.87 -34.68
CA GLY A 322 -19.16 -6.30 -35.74
C GLY A 322 -19.83 -4.95 -35.42
N MET A 323 -19.61 -4.36 -34.24
CA MET A 323 -20.19 -3.07 -33.85
C MET A 323 -19.21 -1.91 -34.10
N SER A 324 -19.77 -0.69 -34.23
CA SER A 324 -18.95 0.53 -34.27
C SER A 324 -18.22 0.76 -32.93
N GLN A 325 -17.04 1.40 -32.99
CA GLN A 325 -16.21 1.64 -31.79
C GLN A 325 -16.94 2.49 -30.73
N GLU A 326 -17.64 3.53 -31.18
CA GLU A 326 -18.42 4.46 -30.36
C GLU A 326 -19.57 3.74 -29.62
N GLU A 327 -20.29 2.88 -30.34
CA GLU A 327 -21.40 2.10 -29.77
C GLU A 327 -20.89 1.08 -28.75
N ARG A 328 -19.75 0.41 -29.02
CA ARG A 328 -19.13 -0.52 -28.07
C ARG A 328 -18.75 0.18 -26.76
N LEU A 329 -18.11 1.35 -26.84
CA LEU A 329 -17.77 2.17 -25.66
C LEU A 329 -19.02 2.65 -24.92
N THR A 330 -20.06 3.08 -25.65
CA THR A 330 -21.33 3.55 -25.06
C THR A 330 -22.04 2.43 -24.30
N ARG A 331 -22.19 1.24 -24.90
CA ARG A 331 -22.82 0.08 -24.24
C ARG A 331 -21.98 -0.42 -23.06
N TYR A 332 -20.65 -0.42 -23.19
CA TYR A 332 -19.74 -0.78 -22.10
C TYR A 332 -19.90 0.16 -20.89
N LYS A 333 -19.91 1.48 -21.13
CA LYS A 333 -20.13 2.48 -20.08
C LYS A 333 -21.48 2.28 -19.38
N GLY A 334 -22.56 2.12 -20.15
CA GLY A 334 -23.89 1.86 -19.60
C GLY A 334 -23.95 0.61 -18.71
N PHE A 335 -23.22 -0.46 -19.07
CA PHE A 335 -23.10 -1.67 -18.25
C PHE A 335 -22.28 -1.42 -16.98
N LYS A 336 -21.11 -0.77 -17.08
CA LYS A 336 -20.27 -0.45 -15.91
C LYS A 336 -21.01 0.41 -14.87
N GLU A 337 -21.86 1.33 -15.33
CA GLU A 337 -22.71 2.17 -14.48
C GLU A 337 -23.89 1.41 -13.84
N GLY A 338 -24.24 0.23 -14.35
CA GLY A 338 -25.29 -0.64 -13.81
C GLY A 338 -26.66 -0.51 -14.48
N HIS A 339 -26.78 0.20 -15.61
CA HIS A 339 -28.05 0.37 -16.34
C HIS A 339 -28.63 -0.96 -16.87
N LYS A 340 -27.78 -1.98 -17.03
CA LYS A 340 -28.13 -3.33 -17.50
C LYS A 340 -27.36 -4.36 -16.68
N ARG A 341 -28.02 -5.46 -16.32
CA ARG A 341 -27.43 -6.50 -15.46
C ARG A 341 -26.77 -7.64 -16.23
N ILE A 342 -27.04 -7.81 -17.53
CA ILE A 342 -26.50 -8.91 -18.33
C ILE A 342 -25.75 -8.35 -19.55
N LEU A 343 -24.55 -8.85 -19.80
CA LEU A 343 -23.73 -8.56 -20.98
C LEU A 343 -23.41 -9.85 -21.74
N VAL A 344 -23.83 -9.94 -22.99
CA VAL A 344 -23.43 -11.01 -23.92
C VAL A 344 -22.25 -10.52 -24.76
N ALA A 345 -21.13 -11.24 -24.76
CA ALA A 345 -19.92 -10.80 -25.46
C ALA A 345 -19.12 -11.93 -26.12
N THR A 346 -18.29 -11.57 -27.10
CA THR A 346 -17.19 -12.43 -27.56
C THR A 346 -15.92 -12.15 -26.74
N ASP A 347 -14.84 -12.91 -26.99
CA ASP A 347 -13.52 -12.75 -26.32
C ASP A 347 -12.90 -11.36 -26.38
N LEU A 348 -13.42 -10.50 -27.24
CA LEU A 348 -13.17 -9.07 -27.29
C LEU A 348 -13.40 -8.33 -25.96
N VAL A 349 -14.20 -8.89 -25.05
CA VAL A 349 -14.41 -8.41 -23.66
C VAL A 349 -13.66 -9.27 -22.62
N GLY A 350 -13.15 -10.44 -23.03
CA GLY A 350 -12.48 -11.39 -22.14
C GLY A 350 -11.13 -10.90 -21.61
N ARG A 351 -10.45 -9.99 -22.32
CA ARG A 351 -9.13 -9.41 -21.95
C ARG A 351 -9.24 -7.91 -21.64
N GLY A 352 -8.34 -7.38 -20.81
CA GLY A 352 -8.29 -5.97 -20.38
C GLY A 352 -9.43 -5.40 -19.50
N ILE A 353 -10.69 -5.71 -19.79
CA ILE A 353 -11.87 -4.97 -19.31
C ILE A 353 -12.20 -5.19 -17.81
N ASP A 354 -12.25 -4.13 -17.00
CA ASP A 354 -12.51 -4.19 -15.56
C ASP A 354 -13.93 -3.75 -15.14
N ILE A 355 -14.64 -4.64 -14.44
CA ILE A 355 -16.04 -4.48 -14.05
C ILE A 355 -16.26 -5.10 -12.65
N GLU A 356 -15.99 -4.33 -11.61
CA GLU A 356 -16.04 -4.71 -10.18
C GLU A 356 -17.38 -5.36 -9.74
N ARG A 357 -18.49 -5.07 -10.42
CA ARG A 357 -19.84 -5.54 -10.08
C ARG A 357 -20.23 -6.89 -10.70
N VAL A 358 -19.38 -7.49 -11.53
CA VAL A 358 -19.64 -8.81 -12.14
C VAL A 358 -19.31 -9.91 -11.13
N ASN A 359 -20.33 -10.60 -10.63
CA ASN A 359 -20.17 -11.73 -9.71
C ASN A 359 -20.42 -13.10 -10.37
N ILE A 360 -21.01 -13.14 -11.56
CA ILE A 360 -21.18 -14.39 -12.34
C ILE A 360 -20.63 -14.24 -13.77
N VAL A 361 -19.86 -15.24 -14.20
CA VAL A 361 -19.43 -15.44 -15.59
C VAL A 361 -20.03 -16.75 -16.12
N ILE A 362 -20.61 -16.72 -17.32
CA ILE A 362 -21.12 -17.91 -18.00
C ILE A 362 -20.39 -18.08 -19.34
N ASN A 363 -19.61 -19.16 -19.47
CA ASN A 363 -19.10 -19.61 -20.77
C ASN A 363 -20.19 -20.41 -21.48
N TYR A 364 -21.05 -19.71 -22.23
CA TYR A 364 -22.12 -20.32 -23.03
C TYR A 364 -21.54 -21.12 -24.22
N ASP A 365 -20.45 -20.62 -24.79
CA ASP A 365 -19.54 -21.39 -25.63
C ASP A 365 -18.20 -21.56 -24.93
N MET A 366 -17.61 -22.76 -25.03
CA MET A 366 -16.28 -23.05 -24.53
C MET A 366 -15.24 -22.08 -25.14
N PRO A 367 -14.27 -21.57 -24.37
CA PRO A 367 -13.13 -20.85 -24.94
C PRO A 367 -12.21 -21.77 -25.74
N ASP A 368 -11.48 -21.21 -26.71
CA ASP A 368 -10.58 -21.97 -27.59
C ASP A 368 -9.31 -22.48 -26.89
N SER A 369 -8.99 -21.98 -25.69
CA SER A 369 -7.81 -22.38 -24.91
C SER A 369 -7.96 -22.13 -23.41
N ALA A 370 -7.12 -22.79 -22.62
CA ALA A 370 -7.05 -22.60 -21.17
C ALA A 370 -6.67 -21.17 -20.75
N ASP A 371 -5.82 -20.47 -21.51
CA ASP A 371 -5.52 -19.05 -21.25
C ASP A 371 -6.78 -18.19 -21.42
N THR A 372 -7.51 -18.38 -22.51
CA THR A 372 -8.75 -17.65 -22.78
C THR A 372 -9.81 -17.91 -21.72
N TYR A 373 -9.90 -19.15 -21.21
CA TYR A 373 -10.71 -19.48 -20.02
C TYR A 373 -10.35 -18.59 -18.83
N LEU A 374 -9.08 -18.55 -18.42
CA LEU A 374 -8.59 -17.75 -17.28
C LEU A 374 -8.96 -16.27 -17.41
N HIS A 375 -8.80 -15.70 -18.61
CA HIS A 375 -9.14 -14.31 -18.88
C HIS A 375 -10.64 -14.01 -18.77
N ARG A 376 -11.50 -14.91 -19.26
CA ARG A 376 -12.96 -14.81 -19.17
C ARG A 376 -13.46 -14.95 -17.74
N VAL A 377 -13.04 -15.99 -17.02
CA VAL A 377 -13.58 -16.28 -15.67
C VAL A 377 -13.02 -15.32 -14.63
N GLY A 378 -11.77 -14.85 -14.79
CA GLY A 378 -11.17 -13.78 -14.00
C GLY A 378 -11.80 -12.38 -14.20
N ARG A 379 -13.03 -12.28 -14.72
CA ARG A 379 -13.88 -11.09 -14.61
C ARG A 379 -14.71 -11.09 -13.32
N ALA A 380 -15.05 -12.26 -12.77
CA ALA A 380 -15.63 -12.40 -11.43
C ALA A 380 -14.55 -12.70 -10.39
N GLY A 381 -14.85 -12.52 -9.10
CA GLY A 381 -13.95 -12.85 -7.98
C GLY A 381 -12.71 -11.97 -7.86
N ARG A 382 -12.82 -10.66 -8.17
CA ARG A 382 -11.70 -9.71 -8.15
C ARG A 382 -11.47 -9.12 -6.76
N PHE A 383 -10.24 -8.70 -6.46
CA PHE A 383 -9.88 -8.02 -5.20
C PHE A 383 -10.36 -8.74 -3.92
N GLY A 384 -10.35 -10.07 -3.92
CA GLY A 384 -10.81 -10.88 -2.77
C GLY A 384 -12.34 -11.03 -2.63
N THR A 385 -13.12 -10.52 -3.58
CA THR A 385 -14.56 -10.83 -3.67
C THR A 385 -14.79 -12.28 -4.08
N LYS A 386 -15.96 -12.82 -3.71
CA LYS A 386 -16.44 -14.11 -4.22
C LYS A 386 -17.03 -13.96 -5.62
N GLY A 387 -17.00 -15.02 -6.41
CA GLY A 387 -17.67 -15.08 -7.71
C GLY A 387 -17.96 -16.50 -8.18
N LEU A 388 -18.82 -16.63 -9.20
CA LEU A 388 -19.21 -17.89 -9.83
C LEU A 388 -18.82 -17.90 -11.31
N ALA A 389 -18.24 -19.01 -11.78
CA ALA A 389 -18.05 -19.30 -13.19
C ALA A 389 -18.77 -20.61 -13.55
N ILE A 390 -19.66 -20.56 -14.55
CA ILE A 390 -20.36 -21.72 -15.09
C ILE A 390 -19.97 -21.92 -16.56
N THR A 391 -19.61 -23.13 -16.94
CA THR A 391 -19.16 -23.44 -18.31
C THR A 391 -19.99 -24.55 -18.94
N PHE A 392 -20.52 -24.30 -20.15
CA PHE A 392 -21.30 -25.27 -20.92
C PHE A 392 -20.38 -26.13 -21.78
N VAL A 393 -20.40 -27.45 -21.53
CA VAL A 393 -19.65 -28.47 -22.24
C VAL A 393 -20.62 -29.21 -23.17
N SER A 394 -20.42 -29.08 -24.47
CA SER A 394 -21.36 -29.54 -25.51
C SER A 394 -20.76 -30.48 -26.55
N SER A 395 -19.46 -30.74 -26.47
CA SER A 395 -18.70 -31.58 -27.39
C SER A 395 -17.52 -32.27 -26.70
N ALA A 396 -16.91 -33.24 -27.38
CA ALA A 396 -15.67 -33.86 -26.91
C ALA A 396 -14.53 -32.83 -26.82
N SER A 397 -14.38 -31.97 -27.83
CA SER A 397 -13.38 -30.88 -27.82
C SER A 397 -13.59 -29.89 -26.67
N ASP A 398 -14.84 -29.61 -26.28
CA ASP A 398 -15.09 -28.79 -25.07
C ASP A 398 -14.57 -29.49 -23.81
N SER A 399 -14.70 -30.82 -23.75
CA SER A 399 -14.19 -31.63 -22.62
C SER A 399 -12.66 -31.65 -22.60
N ASP A 400 -12.01 -31.71 -23.75
CA ASP A 400 -10.55 -31.66 -23.87
C ASP A 400 -9.99 -30.32 -23.37
N VAL A 401 -10.60 -29.19 -23.75
CA VAL A 401 -10.21 -27.87 -23.23
C VAL A 401 -10.50 -27.76 -21.74
N LEU A 402 -11.59 -28.33 -21.23
CA LEU A 402 -11.86 -28.35 -19.78
C LEU A 402 -10.77 -29.13 -19.04
N ASN A 403 -10.36 -30.28 -19.55
CA ASN A 403 -9.28 -31.06 -18.96
C ASN A 403 -7.94 -30.30 -18.96
N GLN A 404 -7.61 -29.61 -20.06
CA GLN A 404 -6.44 -28.72 -20.11
C GLN A 404 -6.51 -27.58 -19.08
N VAL A 405 -7.68 -27.01 -18.83
CA VAL A 405 -7.90 -26.00 -17.76
C VAL A 405 -7.64 -26.61 -16.39
N GLN A 406 -8.21 -27.77 -16.10
CA GLN A 406 -8.06 -28.45 -14.80
C GLN A 406 -6.61 -28.88 -14.53
N GLU A 407 -5.92 -29.42 -15.54
CA GLU A 407 -4.51 -29.80 -15.48
C GLU A 407 -3.60 -28.57 -15.30
N ARG A 408 -3.78 -27.53 -16.13
CA ARG A 408 -2.89 -26.37 -16.16
C ARG A 408 -3.01 -25.45 -14.95
N PHE A 409 -4.19 -25.38 -14.33
CA PHE A 409 -4.44 -24.52 -13.16
C PHE A 409 -4.60 -25.31 -11.85
N GLU A 410 -4.50 -26.64 -11.90
CA GLU A 410 -4.70 -27.55 -10.77
C GLU A 410 -6.01 -27.29 -9.99
N VAL A 411 -7.11 -27.11 -10.74
CA VAL A 411 -8.45 -26.87 -10.19
C VAL A 411 -9.39 -28.03 -10.53
N ASP A 412 -10.12 -28.50 -9.53
CA ASP A 412 -11.20 -29.49 -9.65
C ASP A 412 -12.50 -28.75 -9.99
N ILE A 413 -12.82 -28.63 -11.29
CA ILE A 413 -14.03 -27.95 -11.77
C ILE A 413 -15.15 -28.98 -11.77
N LYS A 414 -16.00 -28.92 -10.75
CA LYS A 414 -17.07 -29.91 -10.53
C LYS A 414 -18.26 -29.68 -11.44
N GLU A 415 -19.00 -30.73 -11.74
CA GLU A 415 -20.32 -30.61 -12.34
C GLU A 415 -21.23 -29.76 -11.43
N LEU A 416 -22.10 -28.95 -12.02
CA LEU A 416 -22.99 -28.05 -11.28
C LEU A 416 -23.97 -28.86 -10.40
N PRO A 417 -24.01 -28.65 -9.07
CA PRO A 417 -24.99 -29.31 -8.21
C PRO A 417 -26.40 -28.77 -8.45
N GLU A 418 -27.42 -29.50 -8.00
CA GLU A 418 -28.83 -29.08 -8.11
C GLU A 418 -29.15 -27.80 -7.32
N GLN A 419 -28.40 -27.53 -6.25
CA GLN A 419 -28.49 -26.30 -5.46
C GLN A 419 -27.08 -25.77 -5.17
N ILE A 420 -26.92 -24.44 -5.26
CA ILE A 420 -25.70 -23.71 -4.93
C ILE A 420 -26.09 -22.68 -3.87
N ASP A 421 -25.38 -22.67 -2.74
CA ASP A 421 -25.58 -21.63 -1.73
C ASP A 421 -25.02 -20.29 -2.22
N THR A 422 -25.88 -19.27 -2.31
CA THR A 422 -25.54 -17.89 -2.68
C THR A 422 -24.37 -17.33 -1.86
N SER A 423 -24.20 -17.76 -0.60
CA SER A 423 -23.08 -17.34 0.26
C SER A 423 -21.71 -17.78 -0.26
N THR A 424 -21.64 -18.81 -1.13
CA THR A 424 -20.38 -19.33 -1.66
C THR A 424 -19.80 -18.44 -2.77
N TYR A 425 -20.65 -17.72 -3.51
CA TYR A 425 -20.25 -16.96 -4.70
C TYR A 425 -20.70 -15.48 -4.71
N SER A 426 -21.42 -15.04 -3.69
CA SER A 426 -21.79 -13.64 -3.48
C SER A 426 -21.28 -13.15 -2.12
N ASN A 427 -20.76 -11.91 -2.09
CA ASN A 427 -20.61 -11.18 -0.84
C ASN A 427 -22.01 -10.66 -0.48
N GLY A 428 -22.75 -11.42 0.33
CA GLY A 428 -24.17 -11.20 0.59
C GLY A 428 -24.49 -9.86 1.26
N SER A 429 -25.75 -9.44 1.14
CA SER A 429 -26.31 -8.33 1.92
C SER A 429 -26.55 -8.75 3.38
N LEU A 430 -26.44 -7.78 4.29
CA LEU A 430 -26.87 -7.97 5.67
C LEU A 430 -28.36 -7.67 5.77
N SER A 431 -29.21 -8.69 5.66
CA SER A 431 -30.62 -8.60 6.06
C SER A 431 -30.70 -8.45 7.59
N ILE A 432 -31.24 -7.32 8.06
CA ILE A 432 -31.45 -7.05 9.49
C ILE A 432 -32.73 -7.75 9.96
N THR A 433 -33.79 -7.69 9.15
CA THR A 433 -35.04 -8.42 9.35
C THR A 433 -35.08 -9.67 8.45
N PRO A 434 -35.81 -10.75 8.83
CA PRO A 434 -35.82 -11.99 8.05
C PRO A 434 -36.53 -11.85 6.71
N ASP A 435 -36.10 -12.63 5.72
CA ASP A 435 -36.63 -12.60 4.35
C ASP A 435 -37.97 -13.37 4.19
N GLN A 436 -38.60 -13.85 5.27
CA GLN A 436 -39.87 -14.60 5.23
C GLN A 436 -40.93 -14.03 6.21
N PRO A 437 -42.22 -13.98 5.81
CA PRO A 437 -43.29 -13.51 6.67
C PRO A 437 -43.58 -14.50 7.81
N LYS A 438 -43.74 -13.97 9.02
CA LYS A 438 -44.19 -14.69 10.22
C LYS A 438 -45.33 -13.92 10.88
N GLU A 439 -46.14 -14.60 11.69
CA GLU A 439 -47.30 -14.00 12.38
C GLU A 439 -46.93 -13.11 13.58
N THR A 440 -45.64 -13.03 13.94
CA THR A 440 -45.11 -12.29 15.09
C THR A 440 -44.09 -11.26 14.67
N SER A 441 -44.13 -10.06 15.26
CA SER A 441 -43.14 -9.01 15.04
C SER A 441 -41.74 -9.45 15.48
N GLU A 442 -40.75 -9.32 14.60
CA GLU A 442 -39.34 -9.65 14.88
C GLU A 442 -38.46 -8.39 14.84
N VAL A 443 -37.40 -8.40 15.65
CA VAL A 443 -36.43 -7.31 15.77
C VAL A 443 -35.03 -7.86 15.53
N GLY A 444 -34.30 -7.23 14.61
CA GLY A 444 -32.91 -7.53 14.33
C GLY A 444 -31.98 -6.42 14.81
N ARG A 445 -30.82 -6.79 15.37
CA ARG A 445 -29.77 -5.84 15.77
C ARG A 445 -28.40 -6.42 15.50
N VAL A 446 -27.56 -5.64 14.82
CA VAL A 446 -26.20 -6.01 14.43
C VAL A 446 -25.27 -4.88 14.82
N LEU A 447 -24.35 -5.15 15.73
CA LEU A 447 -23.37 -4.18 16.23
C LEU A 447 -21.96 -4.62 15.89
N PHE A 448 -21.08 -3.65 15.63
CA PHE A 448 -19.64 -3.89 15.55
C PHE A 448 -19.14 -4.46 16.88
N ARG A 449 -18.24 -5.46 16.81
CA ARG A 449 -17.89 -6.32 17.95
C ARG A 449 -17.23 -5.57 19.12
N TYR A 450 -16.55 -4.47 18.85
CA TYR A 450 -15.77 -3.71 19.84
C TYR A 450 -16.36 -2.31 20.03
N PRO A 451 -16.34 -1.76 21.26
CA PRO A 451 -16.77 -0.38 21.49
C PRO A 451 -15.77 0.60 20.87
N MET A 452 -16.28 1.73 20.42
CA MET A 452 -15.53 2.79 19.72
C MET A 452 -15.55 4.10 20.53
N PRO A 453 -14.46 4.90 20.50
CA PRO A 453 -14.36 6.16 21.23
C PRO A 453 -15.16 7.28 20.54
N ILE A 454 -16.49 7.29 20.69
CA ILE A 454 -17.39 8.23 20.01
C ILE A 454 -17.14 9.69 20.40
N TRP A 455 -16.56 9.96 21.57
CA TRP A 455 -16.07 11.29 21.91
C TRP A 455 -14.85 11.29 22.86
N PRO A 456 -14.00 12.33 22.84
CA PRO A 456 -13.97 13.44 21.90
C PRO A 456 -13.44 12.99 20.53
N ALA A 457 -14.29 12.98 19.51
CA ALA A 457 -13.99 12.49 18.18
C ALA A 457 -14.93 13.12 17.15
N SER A 458 -14.51 13.11 15.89
CA SER A 458 -15.38 13.30 14.73
C SER A 458 -15.53 11.96 14.02
N PHE A 459 -16.68 11.67 13.40
CA PHE A 459 -16.87 10.44 12.63
C PHE A 459 -17.63 10.70 11.32
N SER A 460 -17.43 9.82 10.34
CA SER A 460 -18.20 9.80 9.08
C SER A 460 -18.57 8.36 8.77
N THR A 461 -19.85 8.08 8.64
CA THR A 461 -20.40 6.76 8.30
C THR A 461 -21.20 6.88 7.01
N SER A 462 -21.04 5.91 6.11
CA SER A 462 -21.82 5.84 4.88
C SER A 462 -22.24 4.42 4.61
N PHE A 463 -23.49 4.22 4.23
CA PHE A 463 -24.04 2.91 3.94
C PHE A 463 -25.07 2.99 2.82
N THR A 464 -25.17 1.92 2.03
CA THR A 464 -26.25 1.73 1.07
C THR A 464 -27.24 0.73 1.62
N ILE A 465 -28.50 1.13 1.71
CA ILE A 465 -29.62 0.27 2.10
C ILE A 465 -30.51 -0.06 0.91
N ARG A 466 -31.28 -1.15 1.06
CA ARG A 466 -32.45 -1.46 0.25
C ARG A 466 -33.56 -1.88 1.20
N ILE A 467 -34.73 -1.27 1.04
CA ILE A 467 -35.94 -1.63 1.77
C ILE A 467 -37.01 -2.03 0.75
N THR A 468 -37.62 -3.20 0.95
CA THR A 468 -38.60 -3.79 0.03
C THR A 468 -39.82 -4.35 0.77
N SER A 469 -41.01 -4.03 0.26
CA SER A 469 -42.30 -4.61 0.65
C SER A 469 -43.20 -4.78 -0.59
N ASN A 470 -43.97 -5.87 -0.69
CA ASN A 470 -45.00 -6.04 -1.75
C ASN A 470 -46.41 -5.64 -1.26
N SER A 471 -46.51 -4.86 -0.17
CA SER A 471 -47.76 -4.42 0.44
C SER A 471 -47.90 -2.89 0.34
N THR A 472 -49.14 -2.38 0.28
CA THR A 472 -49.41 -0.94 0.39
C THR A 472 -49.31 -0.40 1.82
N VAL A 473 -49.13 -1.30 2.80
CA VAL A 473 -48.94 -1.00 4.23
C VAL A 473 -47.58 -1.55 4.66
N SER A 474 -46.75 -0.68 5.26
CA SER A 474 -45.31 -0.87 5.52
C SER A 474 -45.02 -1.50 6.88
N GLY A 475 -43.80 -2.00 7.09
CA GLY A 475 -43.25 -2.28 8.42
C GLY A 475 -42.80 -1.01 9.12
N ASP A 476 -42.11 -1.14 10.27
CA ASP A 476 -41.75 -0.01 11.15
C ASP A 476 -40.40 0.65 10.82
N GLY A 477 -39.64 0.11 9.85
CA GLY A 477 -38.37 0.70 9.41
C GLY A 477 -37.11 0.16 10.09
N MET A 478 -36.02 0.91 9.92
CA MET A 478 -34.67 0.57 10.42
C MET A 478 -33.89 1.80 10.88
N ALA A 479 -32.86 1.62 11.70
CA ALA A 479 -32.01 2.71 12.17
C ALA A 479 -30.52 2.35 12.17
N PHE A 480 -29.68 3.36 11.89
CA PHE A 480 -28.26 3.34 12.27
C PHE A 480 -28.16 3.75 13.74
N ILE A 481 -27.44 2.98 14.57
CA ILE A 481 -27.44 3.15 16.02
C ILE A 481 -26.03 3.26 16.62
N ILE A 482 -25.89 4.17 17.59
CA ILE A 482 -24.79 4.30 18.53
C ILE A 482 -25.29 3.87 19.91
N ALA A 483 -24.90 2.68 20.33
CA ALA A 483 -25.42 1.95 21.47
C ALA A 483 -24.48 1.97 22.67
N GLN A 484 -25.03 2.14 23.88
CA GLN A 484 -24.27 2.13 25.13
C GLN A 484 -23.62 0.78 25.47
N ASP A 485 -24.21 -0.31 24.99
CA ASP A 485 -23.79 -1.68 25.26
C ASP A 485 -24.06 -2.57 24.04
N ASN A 486 -23.60 -3.82 24.10
CA ASN A 486 -23.67 -4.81 23.03
C ASN A 486 -24.72 -5.90 23.28
N LYS A 487 -25.73 -5.63 24.11
CA LYS A 487 -26.81 -6.59 24.34
C LYS A 487 -27.70 -6.71 23.10
N PRO A 488 -28.44 -7.83 22.95
CA PRO A 488 -29.56 -7.90 22.02
C PRO A 488 -30.57 -6.77 22.26
N SER A 489 -31.42 -6.49 21.27
CA SER A 489 -32.51 -5.53 21.45
C SER A 489 -33.36 -5.87 22.68
N PRO A 490 -33.88 -4.88 23.41
CA PRO A 490 -34.69 -5.14 24.59
C PRO A 490 -35.92 -6.03 24.28
N PRO A 491 -36.42 -6.82 25.24
CA PRO A 491 -37.72 -7.47 25.09
C PRO A 491 -38.80 -6.41 24.80
N GLU A 492 -39.73 -6.71 23.89
CA GLU A 492 -40.82 -5.82 23.47
C GLU A 492 -40.39 -4.55 22.69
N SER A 493 -39.16 -4.48 22.19
CA SER A 493 -38.65 -3.39 21.32
C SER A 493 -39.15 -3.42 19.87
N TYR A 494 -40.29 -4.07 19.59
CA TYR A 494 -40.90 -4.16 18.26
C TYR A 494 -41.84 -2.97 18.00
N GLY A 495 -42.33 -2.83 16.76
CA GLY A 495 -43.15 -1.67 16.39
C GLY A 495 -42.30 -0.40 16.30
N SER A 496 -42.89 0.73 16.70
CA SER A 496 -42.29 2.08 16.75
C SER A 496 -41.08 2.23 17.70
N PHE A 497 -40.52 1.15 18.23
CA PHE A 497 -39.29 1.17 19.01
C PHE A 497 -38.05 0.67 18.24
N ILE A 498 -38.25 0.01 17.08
CA ILE A 498 -37.22 -0.37 16.07
C ILE A 498 -35.96 -1.06 16.67
N GLY A 499 -36.07 -1.72 17.82
CA GLY A 499 -34.93 -2.30 18.55
C GLY A 499 -33.99 -1.30 19.23
N ILE A 500 -34.35 -0.02 19.25
CA ILE A 500 -33.61 1.07 19.89
C ILE A 500 -33.90 1.10 21.41
N MET A 501 -35.18 0.98 21.80
CA MET A 501 -35.68 1.07 23.19
C MET A 501 -36.84 0.09 23.43
N ASP A 502 -37.46 0.15 24.61
CA ASP A 502 -38.71 -0.54 24.98
C ASP A 502 -39.55 0.35 25.91
N PRO A 503 -40.84 0.01 26.17
CA PRO A 503 -41.73 0.83 27.01
C PRO A 503 -41.24 1.08 28.45
N SER A 504 -40.28 0.30 28.97
CA SER A 504 -39.69 0.51 30.30
C SER A 504 -38.41 1.37 30.29
N THR A 505 -37.81 1.62 29.11
CA THR A 505 -36.59 2.41 28.95
C THR A 505 -36.80 3.78 28.29
N GLU A 506 -37.98 4.03 27.72
CA GLU A 506 -38.42 5.34 27.27
C GLU A 506 -38.40 6.39 28.40
N GLY A 507 -37.93 7.61 28.09
CA GLY A 507 -37.80 8.70 29.07
C GLY A 507 -36.39 8.89 29.64
N GLY A 508 -35.37 8.28 29.04
CA GLY A 508 -33.96 8.66 29.23
C GLY A 508 -33.13 7.80 30.20
N LEU A 509 -33.51 6.55 30.44
CA LEU A 509 -32.64 5.60 31.17
C LEU A 509 -31.43 5.11 30.33
N LEU A 510 -31.56 5.12 29.00
CA LEU A 510 -30.52 4.67 28.06
C LEU A 510 -29.78 5.87 27.45
N LYS A 511 -28.46 5.74 27.32
CA LYS A 511 -27.61 6.72 26.62
C LYS A 511 -27.27 6.24 25.21
N GLN A 512 -28.20 6.41 24.28
CA GLN A 512 -28.04 5.96 22.89
C GLN A 512 -28.37 7.10 21.92
N LEU A 513 -27.90 6.97 20.67
CA LEU A 513 -28.30 7.85 19.57
C LEU A 513 -28.62 6.97 18.37
N ALA A 514 -29.79 7.17 17.76
CA ALA A 514 -30.18 6.52 16.53
C ALA A 514 -30.43 7.57 15.44
N VAL A 515 -30.22 7.16 14.19
CA VAL A 515 -30.71 7.86 12.99
C VAL A 515 -31.65 6.89 12.30
N GLU A 516 -32.93 7.19 12.44
CA GLU A 516 -34.05 6.34 12.04
C GLU A 516 -34.46 6.62 10.59
N LEU A 517 -34.84 5.56 9.87
CA LEU A 517 -35.30 5.56 8.49
C LEU A 517 -36.70 4.94 8.50
N ASP A 518 -37.69 5.76 8.85
CA ASP A 518 -39.05 5.29 9.12
C ASP A 518 -39.88 5.13 7.83
N THR A 519 -40.49 3.96 7.73
CA THR A 519 -41.36 3.52 6.65
C THR A 519 -42.84 3.45 7.05
N TYR A 520 -43.18 3.50 8.34
CA TYR A 520 -44.55 3.53 8.85
C TYR A 520 -45.03 4.97 9.13
N LYS A 521 -46.28 5.13 9.57
CA LYS A 521 -46.75 6.39 10.18
C LYS A 521 -47.58 6.11 11.42
N ASN A 522 -47.01 6.39 12.58
CA ASN A 522 -47.68 6.45 13.86
C ASN A 522 -48.49 7.76 14.00
N PRO A 523 -49.41 7.85 14.98
CA PRO A 523 -50.36 8.96 15.10
C PRO A 523 -49.76 10.36 15.35
N ARG A 524 -48.44 10.48 15.52
CA ARG A 524 -47.71 11.71 15.88
C ARG A 524 -46.67 12.16 14.84
N GLU A 525 -46.37 11.33 13.84
CA GLU A 525 -45.34 11.60 12.83
C GLU A 525 -45.82 12.44 11.64
N VAL A 526 -44.84 13.00 10.93
CA VAL A 526 -45.04 13.88 9.78
C VAL A 526 -45.63 13.11 8.59
N ASP A 527 -44.93 12.09 8.10
CA ASP A 527 -45.34 11.21 7.00
C ASP A 527 -44.66 9.83 7.08
N ASN A 528 -45.03 8.90 6.20
CA ASN A 528 -44.55 7.52 6.22
C ASN A 528 -43.29 7.26 5.38
N ASN A 529 -42.37 8.23 5.39
CA ASN A 529 -41.18 8.26 4.56
C ASN A 529 -40.23 9.38 5.05
N HIS A 530 -39.63 9.22 6.23
CA HIS A 530 -38.84 10.28 6.87
C HIS A 530 -37.53 9.78 7.47
N ILE A 531 -36.65 10.71 7.85
CA ILE A 531 -35.49 10.44 8.69
C ILE A 531 -35.63 11.21 10.00
N ALA A 532 -35.45 10.52 11.12
CA ALA A 532 -35.42 11.08 12.46
C ALA A 532 -34.05 10.90 13.13
N ILE A 533 -33.83 11.65 14.22
CA ILE A 533 -32.66 11.55 15.08
C ILE A 533 -33.15 11.38 16.52
N ASP A 534 -32.86 10.22 17.09
CA ASP A 534 -33.56 9.73 18.29
C ASP A 534 -32.54 9.45 19.39
N SER A 535 -32.92 9.70 20.65
CA SER A 535 -31.96 9.61 21.77
C SER A 535 -32.55 9.10 23.09
N THR A 536 -33.69 9.63 23.52
CA THR A 536 -34.32 9.27 24.81
C THR A 536 -35.82 8.97 24.72
N SER A 537 -36.42 9.19 23.54
CA SER A 537 -37.77 8.82 23.14
C SER A 537 -37.78 8.78 21.60
N VAL A 538 -38.58 7.89 21.02
CA VAL A 538 -38.86 7.81 19.57
C VAL A 538 -40.11 8.65 19.23
N ASP A 539 -41.04 8.75 20.18
CA ASP A 539 -42.25 9.58 20.11
C ASP A 539 -41.94 11.09 20.02
N TYR A 540 -40.73 11.50 20.41
CA TYR A 540 -40.23 12.88 20.43
C TYR A 540 -38.80 12.99 19.85
N PRO A 541 -38.62 12.87 18.53
CA PRO A 541 -37.32 12.93 17.88
C PRO A 541 -36.63 14.28 18.11
N VAL A 542 -35.30 14.25 18.26
CA VAL A 542 -34.44 15.45 18.42
C VAL A 542 -34.49 16.32 17.15
N ALA A 543 -34.61 15.67 15.99
CA ALA A 543 -34.91 16.30 14.71
C ALA A 543 -35.59 15.29 13.78
N VAL A 544 -36.51 15.75 12.94
CA VAL A 544 -37.21 14.92 11.96
C VAL A 544 -37.43 15.70 10.66
N ARG A 545 -37.30 15.01 9.51
CA ARG A 545 -37.62 15.59 8.19
C ARG A 545 -38.14 14.52 7.21
N SER A 546 -39.19 14.85 6.48
CA SER A 546 -39.75 14.02 5.39
C SER A 546 -38.82 13.95 4.18
N LEU A 547 -38.60 12.73 3.67
CA LEU A 547 -37.86 12.48 2.41
C LEU A 547 -38.70 12.80 1.16
N SER A 548 -40.01 12.92 1.32
CA SER A 548 -40.96 13.24 0.25
C SER A 548 -40.66 14.61 -0.38
N ASP A 549 -40.10 15.55 0.40
CA ASP A 549 -39.59 16.87 -0.05
C ASP A 549 -38.56 16.79 -1.18
N ILE A 550 -37.78 15.69 -1.25
CA ILE A 550 -36.64 15.53 -2.17
C ILE A 550 -36.82 14.37 -3.16
N GLY A 551 -38.02 13.78 -3.23
CA GLY A 551 -38.36 12.71 -4.18
C GLY A 551 -37.74 11.34 -3.87
N ILE A 552 -37.19 11.15 -2.68
CA ILE A 552 -36.68 9.85 -2.21
C ILE A 552 -37.81 9.11 -1.49
N ASN A 553 -37.99 7.83 -1.82
CA ASN A 553 -38.94 6.93 -1.18
C ASN A 553 -38.16 5.71 -0.67
N LEU A 554 -38.10 5.55 0.66
CA LEU A 554 -37.42 4.42 1.32
C LEU A 554 -37.90 3.07 0.79
N LYS A 555 -39.21 2.95 0.56
CA LYS A 555 -39.92 1.72 0.15
C LYS A 555 -39.86 1.41 -1.35
N SER A 556 -39.00 2.11 -2.08
CA SER A 556 -38.93 2.00 -3.55
C SER A 556 -38.23 0.73 -4.05
N GLY A 557 -37.60 -0.07 -3.18
CA GLY A 557 -36.73 -1.18 -3.56
C GLY A 557 -35.45 -0.77 -4.30
N ARG A 558 -35.26 0.53 -4.56
CA ARG A 558 -34.01 1.07 -5.11
C ARG A 558 -32.94 1.08 -4.01
N ASN A 559 -31.68 0.98 -4.42
CA ASN A 559 -30.55 1.20 -3.52
C ASN A 559 -30.52 2.69 -3.11
N ILE A 560 -30.57 2.98 -1.81
CA ILE A 560 -30.52 4.33 -1.24
C ILE A 560 -29.23 4.44 -0.44
N LYS A 561 -28.42 5.46 -0.74
CA LYS A 561 -27.16 5.72 -0.06
C LYS A 561 -27.34 6.85 0.95
N VAL A 562 -26.99 6.56 2.20
CA VAL A 562 -27.03 7.49 3.33
C VAL A 562 -25.59 7.75 3.78
N LYS A 563 -25.29 8.99 4.16
CA LYS A 563 -24.02 9.38 4.77
C LYS A 563 -24.29 10.28 5.97
N ILE A 564 -23.69 9.99 7.11
CA ILE A 564 -23.83 10.75 8.36
C ILE A 564 -22.44 11.22 8.78
N GLU A 565 -22.27 12.53 9.00
CA GLU A 565 -21.01 13.15 9.42
C GLU A 565 -21.18 13.89 10.73
N TYR A 566 -20.36 13.58 11.74
CA TYR A 566 -20.31 14.30 13.01
C TYR A 566 -19.01 15.10 13.13
N ASP A 567 -19.13 16.43 13.24
CA ASP A 567 -18.03 17.28 13.67
C ASP A 567 -18.01 17.41 15.19
N GLY A 568 -17.05 16.74 15.84
CA GLY A 568 -16.85 16.82 17.29
C GLY A 568 -16.34 18.17 17.80
N ARG A 569 -15.87 19.07 16.92
CA ARG A 569 -15.48 20.44 17.31
C ARG A 569 -16.69 21.38 17.30
N GLY A 570 -17.44 21.42 16.20
CA GLY A 570 -18.67 22.21 16.06
C GLY A 570 -19.87 21.64 16.84
N LYS A 571 -19.83 20.35 17.17
CA LYS A 571 -20.91 19.55 17.76
C LYS A 571 -22.15 19.47 16.85
N ILE A 572 -21.94 19.24 15.55
CA ILE A 572 -22.99 19.18 14.53
C ILE A 572 -22.97 17.81 13.85
N LEU A 573 -24.15 17.20 13.70
CA LEU A 573 -24.39 16.01 12.90
C LEU A 573 -25.07 16.43 11.59
N HIS A 574 -24.49 16.06 10.46
CA HIS A 574 -25.07 16.20 9.13
C HIS A 574 -25.49 14.83 8.59
N ILE A 575 -26.63 14.77 7.90
CA ILE A 575 -27.16 13.58 7.25
C ILE A 575 -27.41 13.93 5.78
N TYR A 576 -26.78 13.17 4.91
CA TYR A 576 -26.91 13.25 3.46
C TYR A 576 -27.57 11.99 2.92
N VAL A 577 -28.38 12.13 1.88
CA VAL A 577 -29.09 10.99 1.24
C VAL A 577 -29.25 11.20 -0.26
N ALA A 578 -29.22 10.10 -1.02
CA ALA A 578 -29.57 10.02 -2.44
C ALA A 578 -29.88 8.57 -2.84
N TYR A 579 -30.48 8.35 -4.01
CA TYR A 579 -30.41 7.03 -4.65
C TYR A 579 -28.98 6.73 -5.11
N ALA A 580 -28.59 5.46 -5.11
CA ALA A 580 -27.25 5.05 -5.53
C ALA A 580 -26.98 5.44 -6.99
N GLY A 581 -25.96 6.28 -7.20
CA GLY A 581 -25.59 6.84 -8.51
C GLY A 581 -26.03 8.29 -8.73
N GLU A 582 -26.85 8.85 -7.84
CA GLU A 582 -27.27 10.26 -7.86
C GLU A 582 -26.43 11.10 -6.87
N CYS A 583 -26.44 12.44 -7.04
CA CYS A 583 -25.71 13.35 -6.14
C CYS A 583 -26.38 13.42 -4.76
N MET A 584 -25.60 13.24 -3.68
CA MET A 584 -26.09 13.37 -2.31
C MET A 584 -26.59 14.78 -1.99
N VAL A 585 -27.75 14.86 -1.33
CA VAL A 585 -28.35 16.11 -0.83
C VAL A 585 -28.06 16.23 0.67
N ASP A 586 -27.63 17.40 1.14
CA ASP A 586 -27.58 17.73 2.58
C ASP A 586 -29.01 17.85 3.09
N PHE A 587 -29.46 16.82 3.83
CA PHE A 587 -30.87 16.60 4.10
C PHE A 587 -31.27 17.05 5.49
N LEU A 588 -30.46 16.74 6.51
CA LEU A 588 -30.72 17.13 7.88
C LEU A 588 -29.42 17.47 8.61
N SER A 589 -29.34 18.66 9.18
CA SER A 589 -28.23 19.09 10.02
C SER A 589 -28.76 19.49 11.40
N HIS A 590 -28.21 18.90 12.46
CA HIS A 590 -28.63 19.16 13.83
C HIS A 590 -27.44 19.25 14.80
N LYS A 591 -27.56 20.07 15.85
CA LYS A 591 -26.51 20.27 16.84
C LYS A 591 -26.64 19.26 17.99
N ILE A 592 -25.67 18.34 18.13
CA ILE A 592 -25.73 17.23 19.09
C ILE A 592 -24.47 17.21 19.95
N ILE A 593 -24.65 17.17 21.27
CA ILE A 593 -23.57 17.09 22.26
C ILE A 593 -23.39 15.64 22.68
N MET A 594 -22.52 14.89 21.98
CA MET A 594 -22.31 13.45 22.23
C MET A 594 -21.94 13.12 23.68
N GLN A 595 -21.31 14.05 24.40
CA GLN A 595 -21.01 13.90 25.85
C GLN A 595 -22.26 13.63 26.70
N ASP A 596 -23.38 14.26 26.33
CA ASP A 596 -24.62 14.19 27.09
C ASP A 596 -25.44 12.98 26.63
N THR A 597 -25.43 12.69 25.32
CA THR A 597 -26.25 11.67 24.63
C THR A 597 -25.74 10.24 24.76
N VAL A 598 -24.44 9.97 24.59
CA VAL A 598 -23.88 8.60 24.52
C VAL A 598 -22.65 8.43 25.44
N PRO A 599 -22.30 7.21 25.89
CA PRO A 599 -21.06 6.98 26.62
C PRO A 599 -19.83 7.30 25.77
N GLN A 600 -18.69 7.51 26.44
CA GLN A 600 -17.43 7.80 25.75
C GLN A 600 -16.99 6.64 24.82
N GLN A 601 -17.25 5.41 25.25
CA GLN A 601 -17.02 4.17 24.52
C GLN A 601 -18.38 3.54 24.22
N ALA A 602 -18.77 3.44 22.95
CA ALA A 602 -20.08 2.97 22.53
C ALA A 602 -19.98 2.10 21.27
N TYR A 603 -20.94 1.20 21.08
CA TYR A 603 -20.99 0.28 19.94
C TYR A 603 -21.75 0.92 18.78
N VAL A 604 -21.35 0.64 17.54
CA VAL A 604 -22.01 1.20 16.34
C VAL A 604 -22.56 0.08 15.47
N GLY A 605 -23.68 0.31 14.77
CA GLY A 605 -24.26 -0.68 13.87
C GLY A 605 -25.67 -0.32 13.44
N PHE A 606 -26.51 -1.34 13.25
CA PHE A 606 -27.88 -1.19 12.77
C PHE A 606 -28.88 -1.98 13.60
N THR A 607 -30.13 -1.52 13.58
CA THR A 607 -31.30 -2.17 14.16
C THR A 607 -32.51 -2.01 13.24
N GLY A 608 -33.51 -2.88 13.35
CA GLY A 608 -34.72 -2.84 12.52
C GLY A 608 -35.84 -3.72 13.09
N SER A 609 -37.09 -3.34 12.83
CA SER A 609 -38.29 -4.04 13.29
C SER A 609 -39.19 -4.40 12.11
N THR A 610 -39.84 -5.56 12.19
CA THR A 610 -41.05 -5.85 11.40
C THR A 610 -42.26 -5.73 12.30
N GLY A 611 -43.22 -4.87 11.94
CA GLY A 611 -44.48 -4.72 12.67
C GLY A 611 -45.44 -5.88 12.40
N HIS A 612 -46.74 -5.60 12.33
CA HIS A 612 -47.73 -6.56 11.81
C HIS A 612 -47.68 -6.72 10.28
N PHE A 613 -46.83 -5.94 9.60
CA PHE A 613 -46.64 -5.93 8.16
C PHE A 613 -45.18 -6.19 7.83
N TRP A 614 -44.96 -6.78 6.66
CA TRP A 614 -43.67 -7.31 6.30
C TRP A 614 -42.83 -6.33 5.47
N GLU A 615 -41.55 -6.24 5.81
CA GLU A 615 -40.58 -5.39 5.15
C GLU A 615 -39.17 -5.95 5.36
N VAL A 616 -38.40 -6.07 4.28
CA VAL A 616 -37.02 -6.60 4.33
C VAL A 616 -36.05 -5.43 4.33
N HIS A 617 -35.28 -5.31 5.41
CA HIS A 617 -34.28 -4.25 5.61
C HIS A 617 -32.88 -4.78 5.34
N GLN A 618 -32.28 -4.40 4.22
CA GLN A 618 -30.96 -4.88 3.81
C GLN A 618 -29.92 -3.76 3.82
N VAL A 619 -28.77 -3.99 4.46
CA VAL A 619 -27.56 -3.19 4.28
C VAL A 619 -26.69 -3.87 3.22
N LEU A 620 -26.40 -3.16 2.12
CA LEU A 620 -25.65 -3.65 0.97
C LEU A 620 -24.15 -3.32 1.07
N ASP A 621 -23.84 -2.15 1.61
CA ASP A 621 -22.49 -1.74 1.99
C ASP A 621 -22.55 -0.84 3.23
N TRP A 622 -21.48 -0.86 4.03
CA TRP A 622 -21.30 0.04 5.17
C TRP A 622 -19.81 0.33 5.38
N ASN A 623 -19.49 1.62 5.53
CA ASN A 623 -18.18 2.13 5.92
C ASN A 623 -18.38 3.07 7.13
N PHE A 624 -17.56 2.91 8.17
CA PHE A 624 -17.54 3.76 9.36
C PHE A 624 -16.11 4.23 9.65
N THR A 625 -15.88 5.54 9.64
CA THR A 625 -14.58 6.17 9.91
C THR A 625 -14.67 7.06 11.14
N LEU A 626 -13.63 7.06 11.99
CA LEU A 626 -13.59 7.83 13.22
C LEU A 626 -12.21 8.45 13.43
N TYR A 627 -12.19 9.68 13.92
CA TYR A 627 -11.00 10.48 14.20
C TYR A 627 -11.06 11.06 15.62
N GLU A 628 -10.22 10.54 16.52
CA GLU A 628 -10.10 11.07 17.88
C GLU A 628 -9.51 12.49 17.91
N LEU A 629 -10.07 13.35 18.76
CA LEU A 629 -9.65 14.73 18.93
C LEU A 629 -8.72 14.87 20.15
N PRO A 630 -7.59 15.61 20.03
CA PRO A 630 -6.68 15.84 21.15
C PRO A 630 -7.38 16.46 22.38
N LYS A 631 -7.08 15.94 23.57
CA LYS A 631 -7.79 16.25 24.82
C LYS A 631 -7.66 17.71 25.30
N GLU A 632 -6.76 18.51 24.73
CA GLU A 632 -6.43 19.87 25.20
C GLU A 632 -7.34 20.99 24.67
N SER A 633 -8.35 20.70 23.84
CA SER A 633 -9.10 21.73 23.09
C SER A 633 -10.62 21.80 23.34
N LEU A 634 -11.09 21.53 24.56
CA LEU A 634 -12.52 21.66 24.95
C LEU A 634 -12.79 22.81 25.95
N SER A 635 -12.18 23.99 25.73
CA SER A 635 -12.54 25.20 26.48
C SER A 635 -12.32 26.50 25.69
N GLN A 636 -13.27 26.85 24.82
CA GLN A 636 -13.53 28.25 24.45
C GLN A 636 -14.95 28.43 23.90
N GLY A 637 -15.80 29.14 24.65
CA GLY A 637 -17.19 29.39 24.27
C GLY A 637 -17.29 30.40 23.13
N VAL A 638 -18.05 30.05 22.09
CA VAL A 638 -18.35 30.93 20.96
C VAL A 638 -19.23 32.10 21.43
N LYS A 639 -18.73 33.33 21.35
CA LYS A 639 -19.56 34.52 21.46
C LYS A 639 -20.27 34.78 20.13
N GLN A 640 -21.59 34.67 20.13
CA GLN A 640 -22.42 35.20 19.05
C GLN A 640 -22.25 36.72 18.95
N ASN A 641 -22.43 37.27 17.76
CA ASN A 641 -22.96 38.62 17.62
C ASN A 641 -23.90 38.69 16.41
N GLN A 642 -25.07 39.29 16.63
CA GLN A 642 -26.14 39.39 15.63
C GLN A 642 -26.05 40.74 14.88
N SER A 643 -26.52 40.77 13.62
CA SER A 643 -27.64 41.65 13.20
C SER A 643 -27.50 42.25 11.78
N ARG A 644 -28.39 41.76 10.90
CA ARG A 644 -29.19 42.48 9.88
C ARG A 644 -28.51 43.32 8.76
N THR A 645 -28.69 42.83 7.53
CA THR A 645 -29.47 43.45 6.42
C THR A 645 -29.89 44.92 6.63
N VAL A 646 -29.75 45.87 5.69
CA VAL A 646 -30.15 45.87 4.25
C VAL A 646 -29.32 46.94 3.49
N LEU A 647 -29.02 46.73 2.19
CA LEU A 647 -29.30 47.67 1.06
C LEU A 647 -28.44 47.37 -0.20
N GLN A 648 -29.03 46.69 -1.18
CA GLN A 648 -28.55 46.64 -2.58
C GLN A 648 -28.82 48.03 -3.21
N VAL A 649 -28.12 48.58 -4.22
CA VAL A 649 -27.74 47.97 -5.51
C VAL A 649 -26.41 48.53 -6.09
N VAL A 650 -25.83 49.61 -5.56
CA VAL A 650 -24.78 50.42 -6.25
C VAL A 650 -23.33 49.95 -5.98
N VAL A 651 -23.13 49.07 -5.00
CA VAL A 651 -21.80 48.63 -4.49
C VAL A 651 -20.98 47.66 -5.39
N PRO A 652 -21.54 46.79 -6.27
CA PRO A 652 -20.78 45.66 -6.84
C PRO A 652 -19.54 46.02 -7.67
N THR A 653 -19.54 47.14 -8.40
CA THR A 653 -18.47 47.46 -9.37
C THR A 653 -17.21 48.06 -8.74
N VAL A 654 -17.37 48.84 -7.67
CA VAL A 654 -16.24 49.48 -6.97
C VAL A 654 -15.57 48.51 -5.99
N VAL A 655 -16.33 47.61 -5.37
CA VAL A 655 -15.76 46.62 -4.44
C VAL A 655 -14.93 45.56 -5.16
N VAL A 656 -15.35 45.06 -6.32
CA VAL A 656 -14.57 44.06 -7.08
C VAL A 656 -13.20 44.61 -7.50
N SER A 657 -13.15 45.85 -7.98
CA SER A 657 -11.87 46.49 -8.37
C SER A 657 -10.96 46.75 -7.14
N LEU A 658 -11.53 47.21 -6.02
CA LEU A 658 -10.76 47.39 -4.78
C LEU A 658 -10.25 46.06 -4.20
N VAL A 659 -11.06 45.00 -4.24
CA VAL A 659 -10.70 43.66 -3.76
C VAL A 659 -9.60 43.03 -4.61
N VAL A 660 -9.60 43.20 -5.93
CA VAL A 660 -8.50 42.73 -6.80
C VAL A 660 -7.19 43.44 -6.47
N VAL A 661 -7.20 44.77 -6.27
CA VAL A 661 -6.01 45.53 -5.88
C VAL A 661 -5.53 45.14 -4.48
N LEU A 662 -6.43 44.98 -3.52
CA LEU A 662 -6.09 44.52 -2.17
C LEU A 662 -5.60 43.07 -2.15
N LEU A 663 -6.10 42.18 -3.02
CA LEU A 663 -5.59 40.82 -3.19
C LEU A 663 -4.19 40.82 -3.79
N LEU A 664 -3.92 41.63 -4.82
CA LEU A 664 -2.58 41.75 -5.41
C LEU A 664 -1.57 42.31 -4.39
N LEU A 665 -1.96 43.33 -3.61
CA LEU A 665 -1.15 43.85 -2.51
C LEU A 665 -0.99 42.85 -1.38
N ALA A 666 -2.03 42.09 -1.00
CA ALA A 666 -1.96 41.06 0.04
C ALA A 666 -1.13 39.84 -0.40
N VAL A 667 -1.14 39.48 -1.69
CA VAL A 667 -0.26 38.44 -2.26
C VAL A 667 1.19 38.93 -2.31
N ALA A 668 1.44 40.17 -2.71
CA ALA A 668 2.77 40.78 -2.63
C ALA A 668 3.28 40.87 -1.17
N HIS A 669 2.39 41.21 -0.23
CA HIS A 669 2.72 41.31 1.18
C HIS A 669 2.90 39.93 1.83
N ARG A 670 2.09 38.91 1.50
CA ARG A 670 2.31 37.50 1.90
C ARG A 670 3.62 36.97 1.33
N ARG A 671 3.93 37.21 0.05
CA ARG A 671 5.21 36.82 -0.57
C ARG A 671 6.42 37.51 0.08
N ARG A 672 6.25 38.70 0.67
CA ARG A 672 7.26 39.34 1.54
C ARG A 672 7.28 38.79 2.98
N LYS A 673 6.11 38.50 3.58
CA LYS A 673 5.99 38.04 4.97
C LYS A 673 6.50 36.61 5.15
N VAL A 674 6.11 35.69 4.26
CA VAL A 674 6.61 34.29 4.22
C VAL A 674 8.13 34.25 3.98
N ARG A 675 8.68 35.18 3.19
CA ARG A 675 10.14 35.34 3.00
C ARG A 675 10.88 35.92 4.21
N LEU A 676 10.19 36.53 5.17
CA LEU A 676 10.77 36.98 6.43
C LEU A 676 10.60 35.91 7.52
N GLU A 677 9.40 35.40 7.73
CA GLU A 677 9.05 34.50 8.84
C GLU A 677 9.94 33.24 8.87
N GLY A 678 10.16 32.57 7.74
CA GLY A 678 11.07 31.41 7.67
C GLY A 678 12.55 31.70 7.98
N ARG A 679 12.95 32.98 8.03
CA ARG A 679 14.30 33.41 8.44
C ARG A 679 14.40 33.73 9.94
N TYR A 680 13.28 34.04 10.59
CA TYR A 680 13.23 34.37 12.02
C TYR A 680 13.13 33.13 12.92
N ASP A 681 12.40 32.07 12.52
CA ASP A 681 12.20 30.88 13.36
C ASP A 681 13.51 30.10 13.64
N ILE A 682 14.35 29.88 12.63
CA ILE A 682 15.61 29.13 12.77
C ILE A 682 16.63 29.91 13.64
N GLU A 683 16.62 31.24 13.55
CA GLU A 683 17.49 32.12 14.34
C GLU A 683 16.98 32.29 15.79
N MET A 684 15.71 31.99 16.06
CA MET A 684 15.13 31.97 17.40
C MET A 684 15.41 30.63 18.12
N LEU A 685 15.34 29.50 17.42
CA LEU A 685 15.64 28.16 17.96
C LEU A 685 17.10 27.98 18.45
N THR A 686 18.03 28.80 17.95
CA THR A 686 19.47 28.70 18.22
C THR A 686 19.98 29.63 19.33
N LYS A 687 19.23 30.66 19.73
CA LYS A 687 19.70 31.70 20.69
C LYS A 687 19.70 31.27 22.17
N ASN A 688 19.05 30.17 22.52
CA ASN A 688 18.83 29.77 23.93
C ASN A 688 19.83 28.71 24.47
N ALA A 689 20.84 28.30 23.69
CA ALA A 689 21.84 27.33 24.14
C ALA A 689 23.21 28.01 24.36
N ALA A 690 23.80 27.80 25.53
CA ALA A 690 25.19 28.17 25.77
C ALA A 690 26.10 27.40 24.79
N ASN A 691 26.91 28.12 24.02
CA ASN A 691 27.75 27.58 22.94
C ASN A 691 26.99 26.91 21.77
N ALA A 692 25.88 27.52 21.31
CA ALA A 692 25.18 27.11 20.10
C ALA A 692 26.07 27.18 18.83
N PRO A 693 25.82 26.33 17.79
CA PRO A 693 26.55 26.38 16.53
C PRO A 693 26.48 27.77 15.86
N LYS A 694 27.63 28.28 15.41
CA LYS A 694 27.75 29.64 14.87
C LYS A 694 27.09 29.79 13.50
N LEU A 695 26.33 30.87 13.30
CA LEU A 695 25.85 31.25 11.97
C LEU A 695 27.01 31.81 11.13
N PHE A 696 27.30 31.15 10.02
CA PHE A 696 28.25 31.60 9.00
C PHE A 696 27.51 32.18 7.80
N THR A 697 28.16 33.10 7.07
CA THR A 697 27.66 33.57 5.76
C THR A 697 28.27 32.75 4.62
N TYR A 698 27.51 32.57 3.53
CA TYR A 698 27.99 31.86 2.34
C TYR A 698 29.32 32.45 1.82
N LYS A 699 29.45 33.79 1.83
CA LYS A 699 30.68 34.49 1.41
C LYS A 699 31.90 34.15 2.27
N GLN A 700 31.74 33.93 3.57
CA GLN A 700 32.84 33.50 4.45
C GLN A 700 33.27 32.07 4.12
N LEU A 701 32.31 31.15 3.97
CA LEU A 701 32.60 29.74 3.68
C LEU A 701 33.17 29.56 2.26
N SER A 702 32.61 30.23 1.26
CA SER A 702 33.15 30.27 -0.11
C SER A 702 34.59 30.80 -0.13
N ARG A 703 34.93 31.83 0.66
CA ARG A 703 36.32 32.28 0.78
C ARG A 703 37.20 31.22 1.45
N ALA A 704 36.73 30.60 2.53
CA ALA A 704 37.47 29.59 3.28
C ALA A 704 37.78 28.34 2.44
N THR A 705 36.86 27.89 1.59
CA THR A 705 36.99 26.69 0.72
C THR A 705 37.57 26.99 -0.67
N ARG A 706 38.03 28.21 -0.94
CA ARG A 706 38.46 28.69 -2.28
C ARG A 706 37.38 28.44 -3.35
N ASN A 707 36.18 28.95 -3.11
CA ASN A 707 34.96 28.76 -3.90
C ASN A 707 34.62 27.29 -4.15
N PHE A 708 34.76 26.44 -3.11
CA PHE A 708 34.49 25.00 -3.19
C PHE A 708 35.34 24.33 -4.29
N SER A 709 36.63 24.68 -4.36
CA SER A 709 37.58 24.10 -5.32
C SER A 709 37.66 22.57 -5.17
N LYS A 710 37.82 21.87 -6.31
CA LYS A 710 38.08 20.42 -6.34
C LYS A 710 39.35 20.03 -5.57
N GLU A 711 40.35 20.92 -5.48
CA GLU A 711 41.56 20.72 -4.66
C GLU A 711 41.28 20.59 -3.16
N ASN A 712 40.17 21.18 -2.70
CA ASN A 712 39.74 21.14 -1.30
C ASN A 712 38.68 20.06 -1.05
N LEU A 713 38.27 19.28 -2.06
CA LEU A 713 37.23 18.26 -1.91
C LEU A 713 37.77 17.09 -1.08
N LEU A 714 37.14 16.83 0.08
CA LEU A 714 37.47 15.74 0.99
C LEU A 714 36.68 14.46 0.70
N GLY A 715 35.49 14.59 0.10
CA GLY A 715 34.65 13.45 -0.28
C GLY A 715 33.27 13.87 -0.81
N THR A 716 32.61 12.94 -1.48
CA THR A 716 31.26 13.09 -2.06
C THR A 716 30.44 11.83 -1.80
N GLY A 717 29.18 11.98 -1.41
CA GLY A 717 28.23 10.88 -1.22
C GLY A 717 26.78 11.35 -1.34
N GLY A 718 25.82 10.47 -1.01
CA GLY A 718 24.39 10.78 -1.11
C GLY A 718 23.96 12.03 -0.31
N PHE A 719 24.64 12.29 0.81
CA PHE A 719 24.40 13.45 1.70
C PHE A 719 25.13 14.74 1.26
N GLY A 720 25.72 14.77 0.05
CA GLY A 720 26.38 15.95 -0.52
C GLY A 720 27.91 15.85 -0.63
N SER A 721 28.58 17.00 -0.60
CA SER A 721 30.03 17.14 -0.84
C SER A 721 30.73 17.84 0.32
N VAL A 722 31.83 17.30 0.82
CA VAL A 722 32.58 17.86 1.95
C VAL A 722 33.87 18.52 1.46
N TYR A 723 34.13 19.76 1.89
CA TYR A 723 35.30 20.54 1.48
C TYR A 723 36.13 21.00 2.67
N LYS A 724 37.45 20.94 2.54
CA LYS A 724 38.40 21.58 3.46
C LYS A 724 38.31 23.10 3.32
N GLY A 725 38.31 23.81 4.45
CA GLY A 725 38.38 25.26 4.48
C GLY A 725 39.29 25.77 5.59
N VAL A 726 39.76 27.01 5.46
CA VAL A 726 40.53 27.70 6.50
C VAL A 726 39.86 29.03 6.84
N LEU A 727 39.49 29.22 8.11
CA LEU A 727 38.91 30.45 8.63
C LEU A 727 40.02 31.39 9.12
N SER A 728 40.14 32.55 8.48
CA SER A 728 41.16 33.57 8.79
C SER A 728 40.64 34.71 9.69
N ASN A 729 39.54 34.51 10.43
CA ASN A 729 38.82 35.56 11.16
C ASN A 729 39.13 35.62 12.67
N SER A 730 40.21 34.97 13.10
CA SER A 730 40.70 34.88 14.48
C SER A 730 42.24 34.94 14.49
N GLU A 731 42.86 35.26 15.63
CA GLU A 731 44.33 35.34 15.76
C GLU A 731 45.07 34.08 15.29
N PHE A 732 44.40 32.92 15.35
CA PHE A 732 44.89 31.67 14.81
C PHE A 732 43.99 31.18 13.66
N PRO A 733 44.55 30.74 12.52
CA PRO A 733 43.77 30.20 11.41
C PRO A 733 43.22 28.82 11.76
N THR A 734 41.89 28.67 11.75
CA THR A 734 41.21 27.41 12.10
C THR A 734 40.90 26.62 10.83
N THR A 735 41.27 25.33 10.79
CA THR A 735 40.90 24.44 9.67
C THR A 735 39.54 23.79 9.96
N ILE A 736 38.66 23.79 8.96
CA ILE A 736 37.27 23.30 9.06
C ILE A 736 36.94 22.35 7.91
N ALA A 737 35.93 21.51 8.12
CA ALA A 737 35.27 20.73 7.08
C ALA A 737 33.88 21.34 6.81
N VAL A 738 33.58 21.68 5.55
CA VAL A 738 32.30 22.27 5.13
C VAL A 738 31.53 21.25 4.31
N LYS A 739 30.50 20.63 4.92
CA LYS A 739 29.57 19.72 4.25
C LYS A 739 28.52 20.56 3.51
N LYS A 740 28.54 20.52 2.18
CA LYS A 740 27.57 21.14 1.29
C LYS A 740 26.50 20.11 0.93
N ILE A 741 25.29 20.31 1.44
CA ILE A 741 24.14 19.44 1.18
C ILE A 741 23.61 19.75 -0.23
N ASN A 742 23.12 18.73 -0.94
CA ASN A 742 22.55 18.90 -2.28
C ASN A 742 21.11 19.40 -2.17
N ALA A 743 20.91 20.71 -2.37
CA ALA A 743 19.68 21.43 -2.02
C ALA A 743 18.49 21.22 -2.98
N THR A 744 18.58 20.30 -3.92
CA THR A 744 17.51 19.99 -4.90
C THR A 744 16.49 18.98 -4.40
N SER A 745 16.62 18.46 -3.17
CA SER A 745 15.71 17.46 -2.60
C SER A 745 15.11 17.89 -1.25
N THR A 746 13.83 17.59 -1.05
CA THR A 746 13.12 17.76 0.22
C THR A 746 13.67 16.85 1.34
N GLN A 747 14.45 15.83 0.97
CA GLN A 747 15.18 14.96 1.89
C GLN A 747 16.42 15.68 2.46
N GLY A 748 17.22 16.34 1.62
CA GLY A 748 18.41 17.09 2.05
C GLY A 748 18.09 18.24 3.02
N GLU A 749 16.95 18.90 2.87
CA GLU A 749 16.48 19.89 3.85
C GLU A 749 16.16 19.26 5.22
N LYS A 750 15.53 18.08 5.25
CA LYS A 750 15.23 17.36 6.49
C LYS A 750 16.50 16.89 7.20
N GLU A 751 17.48 16.39 6.44
CA GLU A 751 18.78 15.96 6.97
C GLU A 751 19.57 17.14 7.54
N TYR A 752 19.64 18.25 6.80
CA TYR A 752 20.24 19.51 7.26
C TYR A 752 19.63 20.01 8.58
N LEU A 753 18.29 19.99 8.69
CA LEU A 753 17.58 20.38 9.91
C LEU A 753 17.77 19.37 11.05
N ALA A 754 17.72 18.06 10.78
CA ALA A 754 17.94 17.02 11.78
C ALA A 754 19.35 17.09 12.37
N GLU A 755 20.36 17.31 11.51
CA GLU A 755 21.76 17.42 11.89
C GLU A 755 21.98 18.65 12.81
N ILE A 756 21.45 19.83 12.45
CA ILE A 756 21.50 21.04 13.30
C ILE A 756 20.76 20.85 14.64
N CYS A 757 19.54 20.32 14.62
CA CYS A 757 18.70 20.18 15.81
C CYS A 757 19.20 19.12 16.79
N THR A 758 19.83 18.05 16.29
CA THR A 758 20.32 16.93 17.10
C THR A 758 21.73 17.23 17.61
N ILE A 759 22.71 17.42 16.73
CA ILE A 759 24.12 17.52 17.15
C ILE A 759 24.44 18.85 17.84
N GLY A 760 23.67 19.92 17.57
CA GLY A 760 23.88 21.25 18.17
C GLY A 760 23.74 21.29 19.70
N ARG A 761 23.24 20.23 20.32
CA ARG A 761 23.09 20.07 21.78
C ARG A 761 23.96 18.98 22.39
N LEU A 762 24.60 18.14 21.57
CA LEU A 762 25.39 16.98 22.02
C LEU A 762 26.86 17.36 22.21
N ARG A 763 27.50 16.80 23.25
CA ARG A 763 28.92 17.07 23.59
C ARG A 763 29.58 15.81 24.13
N HIS A 764 30.41 15.16 23.33
CA HIS A 764 31.19 14.00 23.74
C HIS A 764 32.53 13.97 23.01
N LYS A 765 33.59 13.49 23.68
CA LYS A 765 34.97 13.45 23.17
C LYS A 765 35.19 12.56 21.92
N ASN A 766 34.17 11.81 21.52
CA ASN A 766 34.16 10.93 20.34
C ASN A 766 32.99 11.28 19.39
N LEU A 767 32.57 12.56 19.35
CA LEU A 767 31.63 13.12 18.36
C LEU A 767 32.34 14.16 17.47
N VAL A 768 32.06 14.16 16.17
CA VAL A 768 32.54 15.22 15.27
C VAL A 768 31.76 16.51 15.57
N GLN A 769 32.40 17.49 16.21
CA GLN A 769 31.72 18.69 16.69
C GLN A 769 31.27 19.61 15.54
N LEU A 770 29.95 19.87 15.46
CA LEU A 770 29.41 20.93 14.61
C LEU A 770 29.80 22.29 15.20
N GLN A 771 30.58 23.06 14.45
CA GLN A 771 31.01 24.42 14.80
C GLN A 771 30.00 25.48 14.33
N GLY A 772 29.23 25.20 13.28
CA GLY A 772 28.26 26.14 12.73
C GLY A 772 27.54 25.69 11.47
N TRP A 773 26.73 26.59 10.92
CA TRP A 773 25.90 26.34 9.73
C TRP A 773 25.69 27.61 8.90
N CYS A 774 25.23 27.46 7.66
CA CYS A 774 24.87 28.54 6.77
C CYS A 774 23.70 28.12 5.86
N HIS A 775 22.68 28.96 5.81
CA HIS A 775 21.55 28.87 4.87
C HIS A 775 21.47 30.19 4.09
N ASP A 776 21.72 30.15 2.78
CA ASP A 776 21.56 31.32 1.89
C ASP A 776 21.17 30.88 0.48
N ARG A 777 20.00 31.32 -0.02
CA ARG A 777 19.52 31.13 -1.40
C ARG A 777 19.82 29.72 -1.98
N GLU A 778 19.18 28.70 -1.41
CA GLU A 778 19.35 27.29 -1.83
C GLU A 778 20.77 26.72 -1.58
N GLN A 779 21.61 27.36 -0.77
CA GLN A 779 22.88 26.79 -0.31
C GLN A 779 22.77 26.40 1.17
N LEU A 780 22.72 25.09 1.42
CA LEU A 780 22.68 24.46 2.73
C LEU A 780 24.07 23.94 3.09
N LEU A 781 24.72 24.54 4.09
CA LEU A 781 26.11 24.25 4.48
C LEU A 781 26.22 23.99 5.98
N LEU A 782 26.90 22.91 6.36
CA LEU A 782 27.25 22.58 7.74
C LEU A 782 28.78 22.68 7.92
N VAL A 783 29.21 23.19 9.07
CA VAL A 783 30.62 23.48 9.37
C VAL A 783 31.07 22.64 10.56
N TYR A 784 31.96 21.71 10.29
CA TYR A 784 32.54 20.76 11.21
C TYR A 784 34.01 21.07 11.50
N GLU A 785 34.50 20.56 12.62
CA GLU A 785 35.93 20.43 12.86
C GLU A 785 36.58 19.49 11.83
N TYR A 786 37.82 19.80 11.43
CA TYR A 786 38.53 19.05 10.40
C TYR A 786 39.29 17.85 11.00
N MET A 787 38.97 16.65 10.52
CA MET A 787 39.58 15.40 10.94
C MET A 787 40.70 15.01 9.96
N PRO A 788 42.00 15.13 10.35
CA PRO A 788 43.12 15.02 9.42
C PRO A 788 43.38 13.61 8.89
N ASN A 789 43.06 12.57 9.67
CA ASN A 789 43.33 11.17 9.33
C ASN A 789 42.16 10.48 8.58
N GLY A 790 41.17 11.26 8.12
CA GLY A 790 40.08 10.77 7.27
C GLY A 790 39.05 9.92 8.02
N SER A 791 38.37 9.04 7.29
CA SER A 791 37.40 8.08 7.84
C SER A 791 38.01 6.68 7.97
N LEU A 792 37.46 5.87 8.88
CA LEU A 792 37.90 4.50 9.16
C LEU A 792 37.80 3.58 7.92
N ASP A 793 36.91 3.88 6.97
CA ASP A 793 36.82 3.24 5.65
C ASP A 793 38.15 3.19 4.89
N GLN A 794 39.04 4.17 5.10
CA GLN A 794 40.33 4.27 4.40
C GLN A 794 41.37 3.25 4.90
N TYR A 795 41.08 2.53 6.00
CA TYR A 795 42.00 1.60 6.64
C TYR A 795 41.55 0.15 6.54
N ILE A 796 40.25 -0.13 6.71
CA ILE A 796 39.73 -1.50 6.63
C ILE A 796 39.95 -2.08 5.21
N GLY A 797 40.77 -3.13 5.12
CA GLY A 797 41.18 -3.78 3.86
C GLY A 797 42.11 -2.94 2.98
N LYS A 798 42.71 -1.86 3.52
CA LYS A 798 43.49 -0.86 2.77
C LYS A 798 44.77 -0.49 3.55
N ASN A 799 44.74 0.62 4.28
CA ASN A 799 45.88 1.13 5.05
C ASN A 799 46.04 0.40 6.39
N PHE A 800 47.28 0.13 6.79
CA PHE A 800 47.58 -0.56 8.05
C PHE A 800 47.18 0.28 9.29
N LEU A 801 46.54 -0.38 10.25
CA LEU A 801 46.36 0.08 11.63
C LEU A 801 46.82 -1.01 12.58
N ASP A 802 47.61 -0.64 13.60
CA ASP A 802 48.03 -1.55 14.66
C ASP A 802 46.85 -1.95 15.58
N TRP A 803 47.03 -3.02 16.36
CA TRP A 803 45.97 -3.52 17.26
C TRP A 803 45.55 -2.46 18.29
N LYS A 804 46.52 -1.76 18.88
CA LYS A 804 46.28 -0.74 19.91
C LYS A 804 45.36 0.37 19.40
N THR A 805 45.54 0.80 18.15
CA THR A 805 44.75 1.83 17.49
C THR A 805 43.37 1.31 17.12
N ARG A 806 43.25 0.08 16.59
CA ARG A 806 41.93 -0.56 16.34
C ARG A 806 41.10 -0.68 17.60
N TYR A 807 41.70 -1.18 18.69
CA TYR A 807 41.08 -1.32 20.00
C TYR A 807 40.61 0.05 20.56
N LYS A 808 41.47 1.06 20.46
CA LYS A 808 41.16 2.45 20.83
C LYS A 808 39.99 3.03 20.02
N ILE A 809 39.94 2.78 18.71
CA ILE A 809 38.87 3.22 17.81
C ILE A 809 37.52 2.59 18.20
N LEU A 810 37.48 1.27 18.39
CA LEU A 810 36.27 0.55 18.80
C LEU A 810 35.79 0.99 20.20
N SER A 811 36.71 1.25 21.12
CA SER A 811 36.40 1.77 22.46
C SER A 811 35.82 3.20 22.42
N GLY A 812 36.36 4.06 21.56
CA GLY A 812 35.82 5.41 21.34
C GLY A 812 34.42 5.39 20.73
N LEU A 813 34.18 4.48 19.76
CA LEU A 813 32.86 4.29 19.13
C LEU A 813 31.83 3.74 20.13
N ALA A 814 32.22 2.77 20.97
CA ALA A 814 31.35 2.26 22.03
C ALA A 814 31.00 3.35 23.06
N SER A 815 31.96 4.19 23.44
CA SER A 815 31.78 5.30 24.37
C SER A 815 30.77 6.34 23.86
N VAL A 816 30.78 6.68 22.57
CA VAL A 816 29.80 7.64 22.01
C VAL A 816 28.41 7.05 21.86
N LEU A 817 28.27 5.78 21.47
CA LEU A 817 26.95 5.14 21.40
C LEU A 817 26.33 4.99 22.80
N LEU A 818 27.13 4.66 23.83
CA LEU A 818 26.69 4.74 25.24
C LEU A 818 26.13 6.13 25.59
N TYR A 819 26.89 7.18 25.27
CA TYR A 819 26.47 8.56 25.54
C TYR A 819 25.14 8.90 24.84
N LEU A 820 24.99 8.56 23.55
CA LEU A 820 23.78 8.83 22.76
C LEU A 820 22.56 8.03 23.24
N HIS A 821 22.74 6.77 23.63
CA HIS A 821 21.64 5.86 23.98
C HIS A 821 21.20 5.93 25.44
N GLU A 822 22.13 6.16 26.38
CA GLU A 822 21.86 6.00 27.82
C GLU A 822 22.24 7.20 28.69
N GLU A 823 23.01 8.18 28.20
CA GLU A 823 23.47 9.33 29.01
C GLU A 823 22.85 10.68 28.59
N CYS A 824 22.15 10.73 27.44
CA CYS A 824 21.38 11.89 27.01
C CYS A 824 19.98 11.92 27.63
N ASP A 825 19.47 13.10 28.00
CA ASP A 825 18.12 13.31 28.57
C ASP A 825 17.00 12.71 27.71
N ASN A 826 17.20 12.69 26.39
CA ASN A 826 16.39 11.97 25.41
C ASN A 826 17.34 11.10 24.58
N PRO A 827 17.17 9.77 24.52
CA PRO A 827 18.02 8.91 23.72
C PRO A 827 18.03 9.32 22.23
N VAL A 828 19.22 9.29 21.63
CA VAL A 828 19.45 9.63 20.22
C VAL A 828 19.88 8.37 19.47
N VAL A 829 19.11 7.98 18.45
CA VAL A 829 19.47 6.88 17.54
C VAL A 829 20.16 7.47 16.31
N HIS A 830 21.35 6.96 15.98
CA HIS A 830 22.22 7.47 14.91
C HIS A 830 21.78 6.98 13.52
N ARG A 831 21.39 5.71 13.41
CA ARG A 831 20.84 5.02 12.23
C ARG A 831 21.79 4.76 11.05
N ASP A 832 22.98 5.34 11.06
CA ASP A 832 23.99 5.13 10.01
C ASP A 832 25.39 4.92 10.59
N VAL A 833 25.53 4.02 11.57
CA VAL A 833 26.82 3.66 12.18
C VAL A 833 27.59 2.74 11.22
N LYS A 834 28.65 3.27 10.58
CA LYS A 834 29.48 2.54 9.60
C LYS A 834 30.88 3.15 9.49
N PRO A 835 31.89 2.46 8.92
CA PRO A 835 33.27 2.97 8.87
C PRO A 835 33.44 4.32 8.14
N ASN A 836 32.58 4.63 7.17
CA ASN A 836 32.61 5.92 6.46
C ASN A 836 32.29 7.11 7.37
N ASN A 837 31.49 6.89 8.42
CA ASN A 837 30.98 7.92 9.32
C ASN A 837 31.78 8.00 10.64
N VAL A 838 32.78 7.13 10.82
CA VAL A 838 33.73 7.17 11.93
C VAL A 838 34.99 7.88 11.45
N MET A 839 35.15 9.13 11.85
CA MET A 839 36.27 10.00 11.50
C MET A 839 37.42 9.84 12.51
N LEU A 840 38.65 10.10 12.07
CA LEU A 840 39.86 9.96 12.88
C LEU A 840 40.59 11.31 13.03
N ASP A 841 40.84 11.70 14.28
CA ASP A 841 41.66 12.87 14.59
C ASP A 841 43.17 12.59 14.38
N SER A 842 44.04 13.56 14.68
CA SER A 842 45.50 13.43 14.54
C SER A 842 46.11 12.28 15.34
N ASP A 843 45.50 11.90 16.47
CA ASP A 843 45.97 10.85 17.36
C ASP A 843 45.24 9.51 17.12
N TYR A 844 44.44 9.41 16.03
CA TYR A 844 43.58 8.27 15.71
C TYR A 844 42.51 7.97 16.80
N ASN A 845 41.99 8.99 17.50
CA ASN A 845 40.74 8.85 18.25
C ASN A 845 39.55 8.83 17.28
N ALA A 846 38.65 7.87 17.47
CA ALA A 846 37.40 7.78 16.73
C ALA A 846 36.42 8.90 17.11
N HIS A 847 35.81 9.52 16.10
CA HIS A 847 34.77 10.53 16.23
C HIS A 847 33.60 10.17 15.31
N LEU A 848 32.44 9.88 15.87
CA LEU A 848 31.22 9.58 15.10
C LEU A 848 30.61 10.87 14.55
N GLY A 849 30.26 10.86 13.27
CA GLY A 849 29.66 12.00 12.57
C GLY A 849 28.59 11.57 11.54
N ASP A 850 28.06 12.55 10.82
CA ASP A 850 26.91 12.45 9.91
C ASP A 850 25.58 12.10 10.60
N PHE A 851 24.99 13.11 11.25
CA PHE A 851 23.73 12.99 12.00
C PHE A 851 22.49 13.31 11.14
N GLY A 852 22.58 13.33 9.81
CA GLY A 852 21.44 13.66 8.93
C GLY A 852 20.23 12.72 9.08
N LEU A 853 20.51 11.44 9.35
CA LEU A 853 19.47 10.44 9.62
C LEU A 853 19.08 10.33 11.10
N ALA A 854 19.84 10.92 12.03
CA ALA A 854 19.68 10.73 13.47
C ALA A 854 18.32 11.24 14.00
N ARG A 855 17.79 10.61 15.05
CA ARG A 855 16.48 10.95 15.64
C ARG A 855 16.53 10.93 17.18
N LEU A 856 15.86 11.91 17.78
CA LEU A 856 15.59 11.99 19.22
C LEU A 856 14.33 11.18 19.56
N LEU A 857 14.40 10.30 20.55
CA LEU A 857 13.24 9.58 21.09
C LEU A 857 12.56 10.41 22.19
N GLN A 858 11.30 10.80 21.99
CA GLN A 858 10.50 11.52 22.98
C GLN A 858 9.47 10.59 23.64
N ASN A 859 9.50 10.51 24.98
CA ASN A 859 8.49 9.89 25.85
C ASN A 859 7.89 8.54 25.38
N ASN A 860 8.69 7.47 25.41
CA ASN A 860 8.27 6.05 25.25
C ASN A 860 7.41 5.68 24.01
N ALA A 861 7.24 6.59 23.05
CA ALA A 861 6.58 6.31 21.80
C ALA A 861 7.60 5.83 20.75
N PHE A 862 7.39 4.62 20.22
CA PHE A 862 8.14 4.14 19.06
C PHE A 862 7.85 5.04 17.85
N VAL A 863 8.86 5.76 17.35
CA VAL A 863 8.69 6.60 16.17
C VAL A 863 8.77 5.72 14.93
N THR A 864 7.62 5.42 14.31
CA THR A 864 7.58 4.81 12.98
C THR A 864 8.15 5.77 11.94
N THR A 865 9.15 5.32 11.17
CA THR A 865 9.85 6.13 10.17
C THR A 865 10.15 5.33 8.91
N MET A 866 10.54 6.03 7.83
CA MET A 866 11.08 5.37 6.64
C MET A 866 12.30 4.51 7.01
N VAL A 867 12.47 3.36 6.35
CA VAL A 867 13.72 2.58 6.41
C VAL A 867 14.85 3.47 5.89
N ALA A 868 15.85 3.72 6.72
CA ALA A 868 17.03 4.51 6.36
C ALA A 868 18.22 4.11 7.22
N GLY A 869 19.33 3.84 6.55
CA GLY A 869 20.59 3.28 7.03
C GLY A 869 21.31 2.61 5.86
N THR A 870 22.58 2.21 6.03
CA THR A 870 23.37 1.60 4.93
C THR A 870 23.18 0.08 4.86
N ILE A 871 22.87 -0.44 3.67
CA ILE A 871 22.75 -1.88 3.39
C ILE A 871 24.03 -2.60 3.85
N GLY A 872 23.87 -3.73 4.55
CA GLY A 872 24.97 -4.49 5.16
C GLY A 872 25.29 -4.10 6.61
N TYR A 873 24.85 -2.92 7.09
CA TYR A 873 24.95 -2.50 8.50
C TYR A 873 23.57 -2.39 9.18
N LEU A 874 22.48 -2.47 8.42
CA LEU A 874 21.11 -2.39 8.90
C LEU A 874 20.73 -3.65 9.69
N ALA A 875 20.09 -3.47 10.86
CA ALA A 875 19.59 -4.57 11.66
C ALA A 875 18.35 -5.25 11.01
N PRO A 876 18.18 -6.58 11.11
CA PRO A 876 17.10 -7.31 10.42
C PRO A 876 15.70 -6.74 10.71
N GLU A 877 15.40 -6.44 11.98
CA GLU A 877 14.11 -5.89 12.38
C GLU A 877 13.84 -4.49 11.82
N VAL A 878 14.86 -3.71 11.47
CA VAL A 878 14.69 -2.37 10.87
C VAL A 878 14.30 -2.49 9.39
N SER A 879 14.83 -3.47 8.66
CA SER A 879 14.37 -3.75 7.29
C SER A 879 12.90 -4.17 7.23
N PHE A 880 12.38 -4.86 8.25
CA PHE A 880 10.97 -5.29 8.29
C PHE A 880 10.02 -4.25 8.91
N THR A 881 10.45 -3.45 9.88
CA THR A 881 9.55 -2.59 10.68
C THR A 881 9.71 -1.08 10.46
N GLY A 882 10.81 -0.61 9.86
CA GLY A 882 11.14 0.82 9.75
C GLY A 882 11.35 1.55 11.09
N ARG A 883 11.38 0.82 12.21
CA ARG A 883 11.55 1.38 13.57
C ARG A 883 13.03 1.42 13.94
N ALA A 884 13.60 2.61 13.98
CA ALA A 884 14.95 2.80 14.49
C ALA A 884 14.96 2.77 16.03
N THR A 885 15.82 1.91 16.60
CA THR A 885 15.98 1.71 18.05
C THR A 885 17.46 1.81 18.45
N PRO A 886 17.80 2.09 19.72
CA PRO A 886 19.18 1.97 20.21
C PRO A 886 19.80 0.60 19.87
N GLU A 887 19.01 -0.47 19.99
CA GLU A 887 19.38 -1.85 19.68
C GLU A 887 19.72 -2.07 18.19
N SER A 888 19.21 -1.22 17.28
CA SER A 888 19.58 -1.26 15.86
C SER A 888 20.93 -0.63 15.58
N ASP A 889 21.31 0.46 16.28
CA ASP A 889 22.66 1.01 16.24
C ASP A 889 23.69 0.03 16.83
N VAL A 890 23.30 -0.73 17.86
CA VAL A 890 24.13 -1.81 18.46
C VAL A 890 24.47 -2.87 17.41
N TYR A 891 23.52 -3.29 16.58
CA TYR A 891 23.78 -4.22 15.48
C TYR A 891 24.77 -3.65 14.46
N SER A 892 24.56 -2.40 14.03
CA SER A 892 25.49 -1.70 13.14
C SER A 892 26.91 -1.58 13.72
N PHE A 893 27.03 -1.34 15.03
CA PHE A 893 28.29 -1.39 15.76
C PHE A 893 28.93 -2.79 15.74
N GLY A 894 28.14 -3.86 15.89
CA GLY A 894 28.59 -5.24 15.76
C GLY A 894 29.24 -5.53 14.40
N MET A 895 28.66 -5.02 13.30
CA MET A 895 29.26 -5.13 11.97
C MET A 895 30.59 -4.39 11.87
N VAL A 896 30.68 -3.16 12.40
CA VAL A 896 31.94 -2.38 12.43
C VAL A 896 33.02 -3.11 13.25
N VAL A 897 32.66 -3.74 14.37
CA VAL A 897 33.58 -4.55 15.18
C VAL A 897 34.18 -5.69 14.36
N LEU A 898 33.36 -6.46 13.65
CA LEU A 898 33.87 -7.58 12.83
C LEU A 898 34.78 -7.09 11.70
N GLU A 899 34.39 -6.04 10.98
CA GLU A 899 35.21 -5.49 9.89
C GLU A 899 36.57 -4.96 10.37
N VAL A 900 36.62 -4.28 11.52
CA VAL A 900 37.87 -3.72 12.09
C VAL A 900 38.81 -4.83 12.59
N VAL A 901 38.29 -5.85 13.29
CA VAL A 901 39.13 -6.94 13.82
C VAL A 901 39.58 -7.89 12.70
N CYS A 902 38.71 -8.21 11.75
CA CYS A 902 39.06 -9.09 10.62
C CYS A 902 39.84 -8.37 9.52
N GLY A 903 39.88 -7.04 9.53
CA GLY A 903 40.59 -6.22 8.54
C GLY A 903 40.02 -6.28 7.12
N ARG A 904 38.79 -6.77 6.96
CA ARG A 904 38.13 -6.99 5.67
C ARG A 904 36.67 -6.54 5.71
N ARG A 905 36.14 -6.14 4.55
CA ARG A 905 34.76 -5.64 4.43
C ARG A 905 33.75 -6.77 4.29
N SER A 906 32.56 -6.55 4.81
CA SER A 906 31.37 -7.37 4.53
C SER A 906 30.78 -6.94 3.18
N LYS A 907 30.72 -7.85 2.21
CA LYS A 907 30.21 -7.57 0.85
C LYS A 907 28.72 -7.92 0.64
N GLY A 908 27.92 -7.88 1.71
CA GLY A 908 26.47 -8.08 1.62
C GLY A 908 26.06 -9.49 1.17
N LEU A 909 24.84 -9.60 0.63
CA LEU A 909 24.11 -10.86 0.39
C LEU A 909 24.58 -11.68 -0.85
N MET A 910 25.77 -11.42 -1.39
CA MET A 910 26.23 -11.99 -2.68
C MET A 910 27.49 -12.89 -2.62
N GLU A 911 27.96 -13.27 -1.43
CA GLU A 911 28.98 -14.33 -1.27
C GLU A 911 28.40 -15.49 -0.45
N GLU A 912 28.77 -16.73 -0.78
CA GLU A 912 28.22 -17.98 -0.19
C GLU A 912 28.43 -18.12 1.33
N PHE A 913 29.28 -17.29 1.94
CA PHE A 913 29.52 -17.23 3.38
C PHE A 913 29.73 -15.79 3.83
N SER A 914 28.85 -15.26 4.70
CA SER A 914 28.99 -13.91 5.23
C SER A 914 30.25 -13.76 6.10
N LEU A 915 30.75 -12.53 6.25
CA LEU A 915 31.77 -12.21 7.27
C LEU A 915 31.31 -12.67 8.67
N VAL A 916 30.01 -12.54 8.96
CA VAL A 916 29.39 -13.00 10.21
C VAL A 916 29.50 -14.51 10.36
N ASP A 917 29.22 -15.29 9.29
CA ASP A 917 29.33 -16.75 9.30
C ASP A 917 30.76 -17.22 9.52
N CYS A 918 31.74 -16.55 8.90
CA CYS A 918 33.16 -16.88 9.09
C CYS A 918 33.59 -16.76 10.57
N VAL A 919 33.16 -15.68 11.25
CA VAL A 919 33.50 -15.44 12.65
C VAL A 919 32.69 -16.37 13.56
N TRP A 920 31.41 -16.63 13.25
CA TRP A 920 30.59 -17.56 14.01
C TRP A 920 31.12 -19.00 13.94
N ASN A 921 31.45 -19.49 12.74
CA ASN A 921 32.10 -20.79 12.55
C ASN A 921 33.46 -20.90 13.27
N SER A 922 34.15 -19.77 13.48
CA SER A 922 35.39 -19.72 14.27
C SER A 922 35.11 -19.72 15.79
N TYR A 923 33.98 -19.17 16.24
CA TYR A 923 33.52 -19.27 17.62
C TYR A 923 33.15 -20.72 17.98
N GLU A 924 32.33 -21.39 17.15
CA GLU A 924 31.90 -22.79 17.36
C GLU A 924 33.10 -23.76 17.46
N LYS A 925 34.17 -23.50 16.71
CA LYS A 925 35.41 -24.29 16.72
C LYS A 925 36.39 -23.91 17.84
N GLY A 926 36.05 -22.93 18.68
CA GLY A 926 36.96 -22.40 19.72
C GLY A 926 38.17 -21.65 19.16
N SER A 927 38.16 -21.28 17.88
CA SER A 927 39.31 -20.77 17.13
C SER A 927 39.18 -19.28 16.75
N LEU A 928 38.47 -18.46 17.53
CA LEU A 928 38.21 -17.03 17.24
C LEU A 928 39.43 -16.24 16.74
N LEU A 929 40.63 -16.52 17.26
CA LEU A 929 41.87 -15.83 16.88
C LEU A 929 42.21 -16.01 15.39
N SER A 930 41.72 -17.05 14.71
CA SER A 930 41.91 -17.24 13.26
C SER A 930 41.10 -16.27 12.41
N SER A 931 40.16 -15.53 12.99
CA SER A 931 39.41 -14.47 12.29
C SER A 931 40.12 -13.12 12.30
N VAL A 932 41.20 -12.95 13.06
CA VAL A 932 41.94 -11.68 13.15
C VAL A 932 42.65 -11.36 11.83
N ASP A 933 42.72 -10.08 11.50
CA ASP A 933 43.46 -9.57 10.36
C ASP A 933 44.91 -10.07 10.33
N HIS A 934 45.21 -10.93 9.34
CA HIS A 934 46.53 -11.46 9.05
C HIS A 934 47.65 -10.41 8.92
N THR A 935 47.32 -9.16 8.56
CA THR A 935 48.31 -8.07 8.46
C THR A 935 48.89 -7.66 9.81
N LEU A 936 48.22 -7.97 10.93
CA LEU A 936 48.72 -7.75 12.28
C LEU A 936 49.82 -8.74 12.69
N ARG A 937 50.06 -9.83 11.94
CA ARG A 937 51.18 -10.78 12.15
C ARG A 937 51.30 -11.39 13.56
N GLY A 938 50.22 -11.40 14.35
CA GLY A 938 50.22 -11.86 15.74
C GLY A 938 50.51 -10.76 16.78
N GLU A 939 50.71 -9.50 16.36
CA GLU A 939 50.92 -8.35 17.24
C GLU A 939 49.58 -7.79 17.76
N PHE A 940 48.88 -8.60 18.56
CA PHE A 940 47.63 -8.21 19.22
C PHE A 940 47.48 -8.87 20.61
N ASP A 941 46.62 -8.30 21.45
CA ASP A 941 46.25 -8.89 22.74
C ASP A 941 45.12 -9.92 22.51
N GLU A 942 45.41 -11.19 22.71
CA GLU A 942 44.45 -12.28 22.47
C GLU A 942 43.17 -12.18 23.30
N GLU A 943 43.27 -11.71 24.55
CA GLU A 943 42.12 -11.61 25.45
C GLU A 943 41.23 -10.43 25.05
N GLN A 944 41.82 -9.31 24.64
CA GLN A 944 41.09 -8.20 24.03
C GLN A 944 40.40 -8.62 22.72
N VAL A 945 41.08 -9.39 21.85
CA VAL A 945 40.48 -9.95 20.63
C VAL A 945 39.27 -10.83 20.95
N LYS A 946 39.43 -11.81 21.84
CA LYS A 946 38.34 -12.73 22.23
C LYS A 946 37.14 -11.95 22.79
N ARG A 947 37.39 -11.00 23.69
CA ARG A 947 36.36 -10.11 24.27
C ARG A 947 35.62 -9.32 23.20
N ILE A 948 36.35 -8.66 22.30
CA ILE A 948 35.76 -7.83 21.25
C ILE A 948 34.95 -8.67 20.25
N LEU A 949 35.45 -9.83 19.80
CA LEU A 949 34.72 -10.70 18.88
C LEU A 949 33.45 -11.28 19.51
N ILE A 950 33.50 -11.73 20.77
CA ILE A 950 32.32 -12.20 21.51
C ILE A 950 31.28 -11.08 21.65
N VAL A 951 31.72 -9.84 21.93
CA VAL A 951 30.83 -8.67 21.95
C VAL A 951 30.24 -8.38 20.57
N GLY A 952 31.05 -8.39 19.52
CA GLY A 952 30.59 -8.17 18.14
C GLY A 952 29.51 -9.17 17.72
N LEU A 953 29.71 -10.46 18.03
CA LEU A 953 28.72 -11.51 17.78
C LEU A 953 27.44 -11.32 18.62
N ALA A 954 27.54 -10.91 19.88
CA ALA A 954 26.37 -10.62 20.72
C ALA A 954 25.55 -9.42 20.21
N CYS A 955 26.23 -8.38 19.71
CA CYS A 955 25.61 -7.23 19.08
C CYS A 955 24.86 -7.60 17.78
N LEU A 956 25.29 -8.65 17.08
CA LEU A 956 24.69 -9.16 15.84
C LEU A 956 23.56 -10.18 16.06
N HIS A 957 23.05 -10.31 17.28
CA HIS A 957 21.93 -11.21 17.56
C HIS A 957 20.67 -10.83 16.75
N PRO A 958 19.97 -11.77 16.07
CA PRO A 958 18.79 -11.45 15.27
C PRO A 958 17.66 -10.78 16.07
N ASP A 959 17.34 -11.32 17.25
CA ASP A 959 16.43 -10.66 18.20
C ASP A 959 17.11 -9.47 18.88
N GLN A 960 16.55 -8.27 18.67
CA GLN A 960 16.97 -7.01 19.29
C GLN A 960 16.99 -7.06 20.83
N MET A 961 16.07 -7.82 21.46
CA MET A 961 15.93 -7.87 22.93
C MET A 961 17.07 -8.63 23.62
N LEU A 962 17.81 -9.42 22.87
CA LEU A 962 18.96 -10.21 23.34
C LEU A 962 20.31 -9.55 23.04
N ARG A 963 20.32 -8.40 22.35
CA ARG A 963 21.53 -7.60 22.14
C ARG A 963 21.96 -6.89 23.43
N PRO A 964 23.27 -6.74 23.68
CA PRO A 964 23.74 -6.03 24.87
C PRO A 964 23.49 -4.52 24.75
N ARG A 965 23.14 -3.89 25.87
CA ARG A 965 23.18 -2.42 25.99
C ARG A 965 24.62 -1.92 25.91
N MET A 966 24.80 -0.71 25.36
CA MET A 966 26.13 -0.12 25.17
C MET A 966 26.94 0.04 26.47
N ARG A 967 26.29 0.21 27.62
CA ARG A 967 26.96 0.20 28.93
C ARG A 967 27.68 -1.11 29.21
N LYS A 968 27.08 -2.25 28.88
CA LYS A 968 27.70 -3.58 29.07
C LYS A 968 28.83 -3.80 28.07
N VAL A 969 28.68 -3.32 26.83
CA VAL A 969 29.75 -3.31 25.81
C VAL A 969 30.98 -2.55 26.32
N VAL A 970 30.78 -1.32 26.81
CA VAL A 970 31.86 -0.47 27.35
C VAL A 970 32.48 -1.10 28.60
N GLN A 971 31.70 -1.73 29.48
CA GLN A 971 32.23 -2.48 30.63
C GLN A 971 33.13 -3.65 30.21
N ILE A 972 32.72 -4.49 29.25
CA ILE A 972 33.53 -5.63 28.78
C ILE A 972 34.84 -5.16 28.12
N PHE A 973 34.82 -4.00 27.46
CA PHE A 973 36.02 -3.43 26.87
C PHE A 973 36.95 -2.91 27.96
N LEU A 974 36.47 -2.02 28.85
CA LEU A 974 37.31 -1.29 29.79
C LEU A 974 37.70 -2.07 31.07
N ASN A 975 36.96 -3.12 31.44
CA ASN A 975 37.20 -3.93 32.63
C ASN A 975 37.62 -5.37 32.25
N PRO A 976 38.91 -5.73 32.38
CA PRO A 976 39.39 -7.10 32.13
C PRO A 976 38.76 -8.16 33.04
N ASP A 977 38.26 -7.79 34.22
CA ASP A 977 37.61 -8.74 35.14
C ASP A 977 36.10 -8.91 34.85
N GLU A 978 35.55 -8.16 33.89
CA GLU A 978 34.15 -8.24 33.52
C GLU A 978 33.84 -9.61 32.86
N PRO A 979 32.82 -10.36 33.33
CA PRO A 979 32.47 -11.65 32.75
C PRO A 979 31.95 -11.50 31.32
N LEU A 980 32.49 -12.33 30.44
CA LEU A 980 32.08 -12.49 29.05
C LEU A 980 30.60 -12.88 28.94
N MET A 981 29.97 -12.44 27.85
CA MET A 981 28.61 -12.86 27.51
C MET A 981 28.61 -14.31 27.03
N LYS A 982 27.60 -15.07 27.46
CA LYS A 982 27.37 -16.44 26.98
C LYS A 982 26.63 -16.36 25.64
N LEU A 983 27.36 -16.58 24.55
CA LEU A 983 26.76 -16.81 23.23
C LEU A 983 26.23 -18.24 23.13
N PRO A 984 25.17 -18.49 22.34
CA PRO A 984 24.69 -19.84 22.05
C PRO A 984 25.75 -20.67 21.31
N GLU A 985 25.68 -22.00 21.45
CA GLU A 985 26.65 -22.95 20.87
C GLU A 985 26.60 -23.02 19.34
N SER A 986 25.53 -22.52 18.72
CA SER A 986 25.38 -22.41 17.26
C SER A 986 24.69 -21.11 16.85
N ARG A 987 24.81 -20.71 15.57
CA ARG A 987 24.24 -19.43 15.08
C ARG A 987 22.72 -19.41 15.27
N PRO A 988 22.15 -18.38 15.93
CA PRO A 988 20.70 -18.19 15.99
C PRO A 988 20.13 -18.04 14.58
N THR A 989 19.24 -18.94 14.19
CA THR A 989 18.45 -18.83 12.96
C THR A 989 17.50 -17.63 13.08
N GLU A 990 17.23 -16.92 11.98
CA GLU A 990 16.33 -15.76 12.00
C GLU A 990 14.92 -16.16 12.48
N LEU A 991 14.56 -15.71 13.68
CA LEU A 991 13.31 -16.04 14.33
C LEU A 991 12.17 -15.17 13.80
N CYS A 992 11.19 -15.83 13.19
CA CYS A 992 9.87 -15.24 12.98
C CYS A 992 9.28 -14.84 14.34
N LEU A 993 9.00 -13.55 14.54
CA LEU A 993 8.65 -12.99 15.84
C LEU A 993 7.31 -13.55 16.37
N SER A 994 7.39 -14.30 17.48
CA SER A 994 6.21 -14.71 18.25
C SER A 994 5.56 -13.51 18.95
N LEU A 995 4.25 -13.34 18.78
CA LEU A 995 3.46 -12.31 19.46
C LEU A 995 3.50 -12.46 21.01
N PRO A 996 3.49 -11.36 21.78
CA PRO A 996 3.40 -11.43 23.24
C PRO A 996 2.00 -11.89 23.67
N SER A 997 1.93 -12.99 24.41
CA SER A 997 0.69 -13.48 25.01
C SER A 997 0.32 -12.67 26.26
N SER A 998 -0.72 -11.86 26.16
CA SER A 998 -1.26 -11.09 27.28
C SER A 998 -2.21 -11.92 28.14
N SER A 999 -1.69 -12.51 29.22
CA SER A 999 -2.54 -12.91 30.36
C SER A 999 -1.77 -12.84 31.68
N PRO A 1000 -2.13 -11.93 32.61
CA PRO A 1000 -1.65 -11.95 33.98
C PRO A 1000 -2.71 -12.57 34.91
N THR A 1001 -2.56 -13.85 35.25
CA THR A 1001 -3.26 -14.46 36.39
C THR A 1001 -2.32 -14.50 37.59
N ASN A 1002 -2.32 -13.42 38.38
CA ASN A 1002 -1.66 -13.40 39.69
C ASN A 1002 -2.66 -13.76 40.79
N THR A 1003 -2.43 -14.90 41.46
CA THR A 1003 -2.35 -15.08 42.94
C THR A 1003 -2.21 -16.58 43.21
N THR A 1004 -0.99 -17.11 43.36
CA THR A 1004 -0.12 -17.17 44.56
C THR A 1004 -0.26 -18.47 45.36
N THR A 1005 0.91 -19.10 45.61
CA THR A 1005 1.30 -19.89 46.79
C THR A 1005 0.59 -21.25 47.02
N ASP A 1006 1.28 -22.33 47.40
CA ASP A 1006 2.71 -22.51 47.74
C ASP A 1006 3.12 -24.00 47.69
N PHE A 1007 4.44 -24.30 47.77
CA PHE A 1007 5.12 -25.61 48.04
C PHE A 1007 4.51 -26.94 47.47
N GLY A 1008 5.26 -27.90 46.93
CA GLY A 1008 6.70 -28.07 46.78
C GLY A 1008 7.09 -29.56 46.73
N CYS A 1009 8.15 -29.88 45.97
CA CYS A 1009 8.97 -31.09 46.04
C CYS A 1009 8.42 -32.49 45.61
N MET A 1010 9.10 -33.01 44.56
CA MET A 1010 9.71 -34.36 44.46
C MET A 1010 8.97 -35.61 43.93
N ARG A 1011 9.68 -36.23 42.96
CA ARG A 1011 9.86 -37.66 42.63
C ARG A 1011 8.95 -38.33 41.57
N SER A 1012 9.63 -38.69 40.49
CA SER A 1012 9.44 -39.87 39.61
C SER A 1012 9.27 -41.19 40.40
N PRO A 1013 8.58 -42.22 39.86
CA PRO A 1013 9.06 -43.08 38.76
C PRO A 1013 7.99 -43.25 37.64
N GLY A 1014 8.16 -44.02 36.56
CA GLY A 1014 9.25 -44.92 36.18
C GLY A 1014 8.80 -46.39 36.02
N ALA A 1015 8.50 -46.77 34.76
CA ALA A 1015 8.57 -48.14 34.20
C ALA A 1015 7.51 -49.23 34.50
N ARG A 1016 7.00 -49.78 33.36
CA ARG A 1016 6.74 -51.20 33.01
C ARG A 1016 5.55 -51.99 33.59
N GLY A 1017 4.91 -52.69 32.65
CA GLY A 1017 4.22 -53.98 32.83
C GLY A 1017 2.74 -53.87 33.22
N SER A 1018 1.80 -54.69 32.78
CA SER A 1018 1.68 -55.64 31.66
C SER A 1018 0.43 -56.48 31.96
N ARG A 1019 -0.56 -56.45 31.06
CA ARG A 1019 -1.61 -57.45 30.84
C ARG A 1019 -2.66 -57.77 31.93
N GLU A 1020 -3.79 -58.18 31.34
CA GLU A 1020 -4.81 -59.14 31.81
C GLU A 1020 -6.07 -58.63 32.56
N ASP A 1021 -7.19 -59.05 31.97
CA ASP A 1021 -8.51 -59.40 32.48
C ASP A 1021 -9.59 -58.35 32.86
N PHE A 1022 -10.60 -58.32 31.98
CA PHE A 1022 -12.04 -58.16 32.24
C PHE A 1022 -12.55 -59.25 33.23
N PRO A 1023 -13.65 -59.06 34.01
CA PRO A 1023 -14.99 -58.99 33.40
C PRO A 1023 -16.12 -58.27 34.17
N ASP A 1024 -17.30 -58.34 33.54
CA ASP A 1024 -18.67 -58.30 34.07
C ASP A 1024 -19.29 -57.02 34.67
N GLU A 1025 -20.26 -56.51 33.90
CA GLU A 1025 -21.67 -56.29 34.25
C GLU A 1025 -22.06 -55.64 35.59
N ILE A 1026 -22.86 -54.56 35.49
CA ILE A 1026 -24.25 -54.54 35.97
C ILE A 1026 -25.01 -53.47 35.18
N SER A 1027 -26.16 -53.85 34.63
CA SER A 1027 -27.13 -52.98 33.99
C SER A 1027 -28.35 -52.77 34.91
N ILE A 1028 -28.77 -51.51 35.10
CA ILE A 1028 -30.11 -51.19 35.59
C ILE A 1028 -30.66 -50.03 34.77
N GLN A 1029 -31.69 -50.31 33.97
CA GLN A 1029 -32.57 -49.29 33.40
C GLN A 1029 -33.55 -48.81 34.47
N TYR A 1030 -34.05 -47.57 34.34
CA TYR A 1030 -35.49 -47.35 34.53
C TYR A 1030 -35.99 -46.22 33.63
N GLU A 1031 -37.02 -46.55 32.84
CA GLU A 1031 -37.97 -45.62 32.22
C GLU A 1031 -38.75 -44.86 33.32
N GLY A 1032 -39.44 -43.74 33.12
CA GLY A 1032 -39.81 -43.00 31.92
C GLY A 1032 -41.27 -42.53 32.02
N CYS A 1033 -41.58 -41.28 31.64
CA CYS A 1033 -42.91 -40.74 31.30
C CYS A 1033 -42.73 -39.24 30.96
N ARG A 1034 -43.12 -38.67 29.81
CA ARG A 1034 -44.48 -38.56 29.20
C ARG A 1034 -45.54 -38.02 30.18
N SER A 1035 -46.38 -37.05 29.83
CA SER A 1035 -46.48 -36.15 28.66
C SER A 1035 -47.68 -35.22 28.86
N LYS A 1036 -47.61 -33.97 28.41
CA LYS A 1036 -48.76 -33.22 27.90
C LYS A 1036 -48.26 -32.08 27.00
#